data_AF-A0A928L3A2-F1
#
_entry.id   AF-A0A928L3A2-F1
#
_cell.length_a   1.000
_cell.length_b   1.000
_cell.length_c   1.000
_cell.angle_alpha   90.00
_cell.angle_beta   90.00
_cell.angle_gamma   90.00
#
_symmetry.space_group_name_H-M   'P 1'
#
loop_
_entity.id
_entity.type
_entity.pdbx_description
1 polymer ?
#
loop_
_entity_poly.entity_id
_entity_poly.type
_entity_poly.pdbx_seq_one_letter_code
_entity_poly.pdbx_strand_id
1 'polypeptide(L)'
;MPRKRIAVITARADESEQKHILTGISAAALSMDADVAVFSNVYNHWVSDALLNYENHIYDFFQPQQFHGVIITAEAFLSLSTLEDVCDRIRKAGLPAVVIDGEIEGFHSILSQDTAAMEQITEHLITVHGLTRMDILTGAAHMPVSHRRVEGCKKAFATHGLPFDESCVHYGNFWNDAGEALAERYLRGEQPLPQAVICTNDYMAYGLCDALTAGGIAIPQQVTVTGYDYTEGRIYHYPILTTYRRNRQYLGAQAAAYLLGAEVPLPAADDLLICGNTCCCGVNSLQFNEEIRMARIGQYHAAMNSAAQFANRLTLCRTLAEYQAVLQEYAYLLHDAEGLYLCLDKAWNSAEYVGDTFLCCSIGNAYSDQPRYFEGSALLPALWEEREYAMVYYFSPLCFQMRLFGYTALAYRYPKCYDLSFRDWNKTVANTLEFLRMKNDIHYLTQCRRVSSLYDSLTGFYQMGEFRRIADATGTEMTEDCSLFAIQLTFPTEGAYIYGENYRSDILSATARAIKQATEQHGICCRSTDDLFMVLCKAEHSTLMAEKLKIMLHHAIAAHYDETQVFLTFGAYKGKASGEAVDTLSQSIQPSAEEALRRFLQRKQLPHYRALLALRSDIYKSPQKTPSAADAGKLLCISEGYFRAAYKKCFGVSFLQDQIYAKTMRAGYLLCTTAMSIYAVALQCGYSDEKYFARQFKQSMGCSPAQYRERHC
;
A
#
# COMPACT_ATOMS: atom_id res chain seq x y z
N MET A 1 15.38 27.14 26.20
CA MET A 1 16.02 25.87 25.80
C MET A 1 15.07 25.17 24.84
N PRO A 2 15.54 24.38 23.87
CA PRO A 2 14.64 23.57 23.04
C PRO A 2 13.84 22.61 23.94
N ARG A 3 12.55 22.44 23.64
CA ARG A 3 11.65 21.54 24.38
C ARG A 3 12.22 20.12 24.41
N LYS A 4 12.31 19.53 25.60
CA LYS A 4 12.72 18.12 25.76
C LYS A 4 11.63 17.21 25.21
N ARG A 5 12.03 16.05 24.70
CA ARG A 5 11.12 15.07 24.09
C ARG A 5 11.53 13.68 24.50
N ILE A 6 10.59 12.90 25.00
CA ILE A 6 10.81 11.51 25.40
C ILE A 6 9.91 10.59 24.58
N ALA A 7 10.40 9.39 24.29
CA ALA A 7 9.61 8.34 23.68
C ALA A 7 9.13 7.36 24.75
N VAL A 8 7.94 6.80 24.56
CA VAL A 8 7.42 5.68 25.37
C VAL A 8 7.10 4.54 24.41
N ILE A 9 7.71 3.38 24.66
CA ILE A 9 7.47 2.17 23.90
C ILE A 9 6.64 1.22 24.77
N THR A 10 5.40 0.98 24.35
CA THR A 10 4.41 0.16 25.05
C THR A 10 3.62 -0.66 24.05
N ALA A 11 2.77 -1.57 24.51
CA ALA A 11 1.78 -2.27 23.71
C ALA A 11 0.41 -2.08 24.34
N ARG A 12 -0.66 -2.05 23.54
CA ARG A 12 -2.04 -1.85 24.02
C ARG A 12 -2.18 -0.68 25.00
N ALA A 13 -1.80 0.52 24.58
CA ALA A 13 -1.93 1.72 25.40
C ALA A 13 -3.38 1.97 25.91
N ASP A 14 -4.40 1.39 25.26
CA ASP A 14 -5.80 1.40 25.72
C ASP A 14 -6.09 0.56 26.96
N GLU A 15 -5.24 -0.41 27.31
CA GLU A 15 -5.44 -1.26 28.49
C GLU A 15 -5.34 -0.45 29.78
N SER A 16 -6.22 -0.74 30.74
CA SER A 16 -6.35 0.03 31.99
C SER A 16 -5.01 0.18 32.74
N GLU A 17 -4.21 -0.87 32.76
CA GLU A 17 -2.90 -0.86 33.43
C GLU A 17 -1.94 0.12 32.75
N GLN A 18 -1.82 0.02 31.43
CA GLN A 18 -0.96 0.91 30.63
C GLN A 18 -1.46 2.34 30.67
N LYS A 19 -2.78 2.55 30.62
CA LYS A 19 -3.42 3.86 30.72
C LYS A 19 -2.99 4.62 31.98
N HIS A 20 -2.94 3.93 33.12
CA HIS A 20 -2.48 4.54 34.38
C HIS A 20 -1.00 4.93 34.33
N ILE A 21 -0.13 4.05 33.83
CA ILE A 21 1.31 4.33 33.68
C ILE A 21 1.51 5.54 32.74
N LEU A 22 0.87 5.51 31.57
CA LEU A 22 0.98 6.55 30.54
C LEU A 22 0.45 7.90 31.00
N THR A 23 -0.64 7.91 31.78
CA THR A 23 -1.16 9.12 32.41
C THR A 23 -0.15 9.71 33.40
N GLY A 24 0.54 8.87 34.17
CA GLY A 24 1.63 9.27 35.07
C GLY A 24 2.83 9.87 34.33
N ILE A 25 3.31 9.20 33.28
CA ILE A 25 4.39 9.68 32.40
C ILE A 25 4.02 11.05 31.83
N SER A 26 2.81 11.16 31.29
CA SER A 26 2.29 12.38 30.67
C SER A 26 2.18 13.52 31.68
N ALA A 27 1.67 13.26 32.89
CA ALA A 27 1.55 14.26 33.94
C ALA A 27 2.91 14.85 34.34
N ALA A 28 3.90 13.99 34.58
CA ALA A 28 5.25 14.43 34.91
C ALA A 28 5.88 15.20 33.74
N ALA A 29 5.87 14.65 32.53
CA ALA A 29 6.51 15.28 31.38
C ALA A 29 5.89 16.63 31.01
N LEU A 30 4.56 16.73 30.97
CA LEU A 30 3.86 17.98 30.64
C LEU A 30 4.10 19.07 31.71
N SER A 31 4.19 18.70 32.99
CA SER A 31 4.50 19.65 34.07
C SER A 31 5.90 20.27 33.94
N MET A 32 6.77 19.62 33.17
CA MET A 32 8.15 20.03 32.90
C MET A 32 8.35 20.61 31.50
N ASP A 33 7.25 20.91 30.79
CA ASP A 33 7.23 21.36 29.40
C ASP A 33 8.04 20.42 28.46
N ALA A 34 7.81 19.11 28.59
CA ALA A 34 8.39 18.09 27.71
C ALA A 34 7.31 17.34 26.92
N ASP A 35 7.53 17.15 25.61
CA ASP A 35 6.62 16.36 24.77
C ASP A 35 6.85 14.86 25.00
N VAL A 36 5.78 14.08 24.84
CA VAL A 36 5.82 12.62 24.94
C VAL A 36 5.33 12.00 23.62
N ALA A 37 6.10 11.10 23.04
CA ALA A 37 5.69 10.29 21.90
C ALA A 37 5.52 8.83 22.31
N VAL A 38 4.28 8.35 22.36
CA VAL A 38 3.92 6.98 22.72
C VAL A 38 3.75 6.15 21.46
N PHE A 39 4.48 5.06 21.33
CA PHE A 39 4.32 4.09 20.24
C PHE A 39 3.64 2.85 20.80
N SER A 40 2.50 2.47 20.23
CA SER A 40 1.71 1.32 20.68
C SER A 40 1.00 0.64 19.53
N ASN A 41 1.06 -0.70 19.50
CA ASN A 41 0.13 -1.49 18.70
C ASN A 41 -1.30 -1.43 19.28
N VAL A 42 -2.28 -1.85 18.47
CA VAL A 42 -3.70 -1.96 18.88
C VAL A 42 -4.07 -3.41 19.17
N TYR A 43 -3.38 -4.38 18.58
CA TYR A 43 -3.44 -5.79 18.93
C TYR A 43 -2.05 -6.29 19.34
N ASN A 44 -2.02 -7.04 20.44
CA ASN A 44 -0.82 -7.61 21.01
C ASN A 44 -1.11 -9.09 21.29
N HIS A 45 -0.61 -9.98 20.43
CA HIS A 45 -0.91 -11.42 20.48
C HIS A 45 0.34 -12.20 20.85
N TRP A 46 0.20 -13.21 21.71
CA TRP A 46 1.29 -14.11 22.12
C TRP A 46 1.71 -15.14 21.06
N VAL A 47 0.91 -15.32 20.00
CA VAL A 47 1.21 -16.28 18.93
C VAL A 47 2.01 -15.53 17.89
N SER A 48 3.21 -16.02 17.61
CA SER A 48 4.05 -15.49 16.54
C SER A 48 3.43 -15.85 15.18
N ASP A 49 2.75 -14.89 14.59
CA ASP A 49 2.11 -15.00 13.28
C ASP A 49 2.22 -13.68 12.52
N ALA A 50 2.56 -13.77 11.23
CA ALA A 50 2.85 -12.60 10.40
C ALA A 50 1.65 -11.64 10.27
N LEU A 51 0.42 -12.15 10.32
CA LEU A 51 -0.80 -11.35 10.25
C LEU A 51 -1.16 -10.79 11.63
N LEU A 52 -1.15 -11.62 12.67
CA LEU A 52 -1.56 -11.22 14.02
C LEU A 52 -0.60 -10.19 14.64
N ASN A 53 0.70 -10.26 14.31
CA ASN A 53 1.71 -9.35 14.81
C ASN A 53 2.05 -8.20 13.83
N TYR A 54 1.34 -8.09 12.69
CA TYR A 54 1.65 -7.09 11.67
C TYR A 54 1.58 -5.64 12.20
N GLU A 55 0.77 -5.40 13.23
CA GLU A 55 0.67 -4.09 13.88
C GLU A 55 1.94 -3.68 14.64
N ASN A 56 2.88 -4.60 14.92
CA ASN A 56 4.16 -4.29 15.55
C ASN A 56 5.08 -3.45 14.65
N HIS A 57 4.80 -3.32 13.35
CA HIS A 57 5.47 -2.37 12.46
C HIS A 57 5.35 -0.91 12.95
N ILE A 58 4.45 -0.59 13.88
CA ILE A 58 4.42 0.73 14.54
C ILE A 58 5.76 1.07 15.22
N TYR A 59 6.48 0.08 15.75
CA TYR A 59 7.75 0.29 16.41
C TYR A 59 8.88 0.57 15.41
N ASP A 60 8.72 0.26 14.13
CA ASP A 60 9.72 0.57 13.10
C ASP A 60 9.87 2.08 12.90
N PHE A 61 8.77 2.83 13.06
CA PHE A 61 8.75 4.29 12.99
C PHE A 61 9.51 4.98 14.14
N PHE A 62 9.77 4.27 15.24
CA PHE A 62 10.50 4.85 16.37
C PHE A 62 11.99 5.00 16.03
N GLN A 63 12.45 6.23 15.80
CA GLN A 63 13.86 6.52 15.58
C GLN A 63 14.50 7.06 16.87
N PRO A 64 15.33 6.27 17.58
CA PRO A 64 15.80 6.66 18.91
C PRO A 64 16.49 8.03 18.92
N GLN A 65 17.34 8.32 17.92
CA GLN A 65 18.19 9.52 17.86
C GLN A 65 17.40 10.85 17.89
N GLN A 66 16.08 10.81 17.71
CA GLN A 66 15.23 11.99 17.73
C GLN A 66 14.74 12.37 19.13
N PHE A 67 14.98 11.52 20.13
CA PHE A 67 14.47 11.69 21.49
C PHE A 67 15.63 11.86 22.49
N HIS A 68 15.32 12.48 23.63
CA HIS A 68 16.29 12.70 24.71
C HIS A 68 16.37 11.53 25.69
N GLY A 69 15.37 10.65 25.68
CA GLY A 69 15.29 9.48 26.53
C GLY A 69 14.07 8.62 26.17
N VAL A 70 14.08 7.37 26.63
CA VAL A 70 13.07 6.38 26.29
C VAL A 70 12.54 5.69 27.54
N ILE A 71 11.22 5.53 27.63
CA ILE A 71 10.56 4.72 28.66
C ILE A 71 10.00 3.46 27.99
N ILE A 72 10.21 2.30 28.59
CA ILE A 72 9.73 1.01 28.10
C ILE A 72 8.84 0.38 29.16
N THR A 73 7.62 -0.01 28.80
CA THR A 73 6.74 -0.80 29.68
C THR A 73 6.87 -2.28 29.31
N ALA A 74 7.85 -2.96 29.91
CA ALA A 74 8.26 -4.30 29.47
C ALA A 74 7.15 -5.35 29.59
N GLU A 75 6.40 -5.34 30.71
CA GLU A 75 5.25 -6.24 30.94
C GLU A 75 4.13 -6.10 29.89
N ALA A 76 4.07 -4.98 29.17
CA ALA A 76 3.08 -4.80 28.11
C ALA A 76 3.34 -5.73 26.91
N PHE A 77 4.57 -6.15 26.65
CA PHE A 77 4.92 -6.90 25.44
C PHE A 77 4.75 -8.41 25.62
N LEU A 78 3.93 -9.03 24.76
CA LEU A 78 3.84 -10.50 24.68
C LEU A 78 4.90 -11.13 23.76
N SER A 79 5.43 -10.34 22.81
CA SER A 79 6.50 -10.76 21.90
C SER A 79 7.85 -10.26 22.42
N LEU A 80 8.65 -11.18 22.96
CA LEU A 80 10.00 -10.88 23.45
C LEU A 80 10.93 -10.41 22.34
N SER A 81 10.83 -10.99 21.13
CA SER A 81 11.67 -10.58 19.99
C SER A 81 11.44 -9.12 19.59
N THR A 82 10.18 -8.67 19.58
CA THR A 82 9.84 -7.26 19.28
C THR A 82 10.45 -6.33 20.32
N LEU A 83 10.37 -6.70 21.60
CA LEU A 83 10.95 -5.92 22.70
C LEU A 83 12.48 -5.88 22.60
N GLU A 84 13.13 -7.01 22.32
CA GLU A 84 14.58 -7.13 22.14
C GLU A 84 15.07 -6.25 20.99
N ASP A 85 14.40 -6.28 19.83
CA ASP A 85 14.74 -5.47 18.66
C ASP A 85 14.71 -3.95 18.97
N VAL A 86 13.67 -3.50 19.68
CA VAL A 86 13.57 -2.11 20.14
C VAL A 86 14.70 -1.77 21.12
N CYS A 87 14.95 -2.64 22.11
CA CYS A 87 16.01 -2.43 23.09
C CYS A 87 17.38 -2.31 22.43
N ASP A 88 17.68 -3.13 21.42
CA ASP A 88 18.93 -3.08 20.67
C ASP A 88 19.11 -1.79 19.89
N ARG A 89 18.04 -1.25 19.30
CA ARG A 89 18.07 0.06 18.63
C ARG A 89 18.37 1.19 19.63
N ILE A 90 17.80 1.13 20.83
CA ILE A 90 18.05 2.10 21.90
C ILE A 90 19.51 2.03 22.37
N ARG A 91 20.04 0.82 22.61
CA ARG A 91 21.45 0.61 23.00
C ARG A 91 22.41 1.14 21.94
N LYS A 92 22.17 0.83 20.66
CA LYS A 92 22.98 1.32 19.53
C LYS A 92 22.99 2.84 19.42
N ALA A 93 21.90 3.51 19.79
CA ALA A 93 21.81 4.96 19.81
C ALA A 93 22.45 5.61 21.04
N GLY A 94 22.74 4.85 22.11
CA GLY A 94 23.35 5.36 23.34
C GLY A 94 22.43 6.27 24.16
N LEU A 95 21.11 6.08 24.08
CA LEU A 95 20.14 6.91 24.79
C LEU A 95 19.88 6.42 26.22
N PRO A 96 19.62 7.34 27.16
CA PRO A 96 19.14 6.95 28.48
C PRO A 96 17.76 6.32 28.35
N ALA A 97 17.59 5.14 28.95
CA ALA A 97 16.34 4.41 28.93
C ALA A 97 15.96 3.90 30.32
N VAL A 98 14.66 3.96 30.59
CA VAL A 98 14.03 3.46 31.82
C VAL A 98 13.04 2.37 31.46
N VAL A 99 13.06 1.28 32.23
CA VAL A 99 12.12 0.18 32.09
C VAL A 99 11.19 0.18 33.30
N ILE A 100 9.88 0.16 33.07
CA ILE A 100 8.86 0.00 34.11
C ILE A 100 8.45 -1.46 34.17
N ASP A 101 8.41 -2.01 35.39
CA ASP A 101 7.98 -3.38 35.69
C ASP A 101 8.67 -4.41 34.78
N GLY A 102 10.00 -4.33 34.72
CA GLY A 102 10.83 -5.29 33.98
C GLY A 102 12.31 -5.02 34.20
N GLU A 103 13.13 -6.05 34.02
CA GLU A 103 14.58 -5.98 34.12
C GLU A 103 15.19 -6.27 32.75
N ILE A 104 15.86 -5.27 32.19
CA ILE A 104 16.52 -5.36 30.89
C ILE A 104 17.95 -4.87 31.06
N GLU A 105 18.92 -5.71 30.71
CA GLU A 105 20.33 -5.40 30.87
C GLU A 105 20.71 -4.09 30.14
N GLY A 106 21.41 -3.22 30.86
CA GLY A 106 21.88 -1.92 30.38
C GLY A 106 20.90 -0.76 30.59
N PHE A 107 19.69 -1.00 31.10
CA PHE A 107 18.70 0.04 31.36
C PHE A 107 18.38 0.19 32.85
N HIS A 108 17.89 1.36 33.26
CA HIS A 108 17.45 1.60 34.63
C HIS A 108 16.04 1.05 34.84
N SER A 109 15.85 0.16 35.80
CA SER A 109 14.54 -0.43 36.09
C SER A 109 13.84 0.24 37.26
N ILE A 110 12.57 0.57 37.06
CA ILE A 110 11.62 1.01 38.07
C ILE A 110 10.60 -0.11 38.24
N LEU A 111 10.56 -0.70 39.43
CA LEU A 111 9.70 -1.84 39.73
C LEU A 111 8.59 -1.45 40.71
N SER A 112 7.44 -2.09 40.55
CA SER A 112 6.34 -2.01 41.50
C SER A 112 6.74 -2.47 42.90
N GLN A 113 6.21 -1.78 43.91
CA GLN A 113 6.49 -2.03 45.31
C GLN A 113 5.48 -3.03 45.92
N ASP A 114 5.32 -4.19 45.28
CA ASP A 114 4.33 -5.20 45.63
C ASP A 114 4.43 -5.65 47.09
N THR A 115 5.65 -5.86 47.60
CA THR A 115 5.91 -6.24 48.99
C THR A 115 5.41 -5.18 49.97
N ALA A 116 5.69 -3.90 49.72
CA ALA A 116 5.25 -2.81 50.58
C ALA A 116 3.73 -2.64 50.57
N ALA A 117 3.10 -2.82 49.40
CA ALA A 117 1.66 -2.76 49.29
C ALA A 117 0.97 -3.89 50.07
N MET A 118 1.46 -5.14 49.93
CA MET A 118 0.93 -6.27 50.69
C MET A 118 1.13 -6.14 52.20
N GLU A 119 2.28 -5.58 52.61
CA GLU A 119 2.54 -5.22 54.01
C GLU A 119 1.48 -4.24 54.53
N GLN A 120 1.16 -3.18 53.78
CA GLN A 120 0.17 -2.19 54.17
C GLN A 120 -1.27 -2.75 54.25
N ILE A 121 -1.68 -3.59 53.29
CA ILE A 121 -3.00 -4.25 53.33
C ILE A 121 -3.11 -5.12 54.58
N THR A 122 -2.08 -5.93 54.83
CA THR A 122 -2.04 -6.85 55.97
C THR A 122 -1.99 -6.08 57.30
N GLU A 123 -1.17 -5.04 57.37
CA GLU A 123 -1.08 -4.15 58.53
C GLU A 123 -2.41 -3.45 58.82
N HIS A 124 -3.14 -3.02 57.79
CA HIS A 124 -4.48 -2.46 57.96
C HIS A 124 -5.44 -3.47 58.62
N LEU A 125 -5.44 -4.73 58.15
CA LEU A 125 -6.26 -5.80 58.75
C LEU A 125 -5.87 -6.11 60.20
N ILE A 126 -4.59 -6.02 60.53
CA ILE A 126 -4.10 -6.25 61.90
C ILE A 126 -4.44 -5.06 62.81
N THR A 127 -4.07 -3.85 62.42
CA THR A 127 -4.08 -2.67 63.29
C THR A 127 -5.43 -1.99 63.40
N VAL A 128 -6.19 -1.93 62.31
CA VAL A 128 -7.52 -1.28 62.28
C VAL A 128 -8.61 -2.25 62.72
N HIS A 129 -8.50 -3.52 62.30
CA HIS A 129 -9.55 -4.53 62.52
C HIS A 129 -9.21 -5.57 63.59
N GLY A 130 -7.97 -5.64 64.06
CA GLY A 130 -7.55 -6.60 65.09
C GLY A 130 -7.55 -8.06 64.62
N LEU A 131 -7.45 -8.30 63.30
CA LEU A 131 -7.50 -9.66 62.74
C LEU A 131 -6.15 -10.37 62.92
N THR A 132 -6.20 -11.66 63.26
CA THR A 132 -4.99 -12.46 63.54
C THR A 132 -4.97 -13.80 62.79
N ARG A 133 -6.11 -14.29 62.31
CA ARG A 133 -6.21 -15.51 61.48
C ARG A 133 -6.63 -15.14 60.06
N MET A 134 -5.67 -15.08 59.16
CA MET A 134 -5.89 -14.65 57.78
C MET A 134 -5.21 -15.61 56.82
N ASP A 135 -5.90 -15.94 55.73
CA ASP A 135 -5.34 -16.72 54.63
C ASP A 135 -4.88 -15.77 53.51
N ILE A 136 -3.92 -16.22 52.71
CA ILE A 136 -3.38 -15.47 51.57
C ILE A 136 -3.62 -16.28 50.31
N LEU A 137 -4.40 -15.75 49.37
CA LEU A 137 -4.59 -16.33 48.05
C LEU A 137 -3.67 -15.62 47.05
N THR A 138 -2.59 -16.30 46.67
CA THR A 138 -1.58 -15.79 45.74
C THR A 138 -1.64 -16.46 44.37
N GLY A 139 -0.88 -15.97 43.40
CA GLY A 139 -0.81 -16.56 42.07
C GLY A 139 -0.01 -17.86 42.02
N ALA A 140 0.52 -18.20 40.85
CA ALA A 140 1.21 -19.46 40.67
C ALA A 140 2.53 -19.53 41.46
N ALA A 141 2.81 -20.69 42.05
CA ALA A 141 3.97 -20.91 42.92
C ALA A 141 5.34 -20.74 42.22
N HIS A 142 5.40 -20.85 40.90
CA HIS A 142 6.64 -20.67 40.14
C HIS A 142 6.91 -19.20 39.78
N MET A 143 5.96 -18.29 40.00
CA MET A 143 6.09 -16.87 39.64
C MET A 143 6.72 -16.07 40.79
N PRO A 144 7.83 -15.34 40.56
CA PRO A 144 8.49 -14.54 41.61
C PRO A 144 7.59 -13.48 42.23
N VAL A 145 6.66 -12.91 41.45
CA VAL A 145 5.70 -11.90 41.95
C VAL A 145 4.79 -12.46 43.05
N SER A 146 4.36 -13.73 42.94
CA SER A 146 3.53 -14.40 43.95
C SER A 146 4.25 -14.46 45.30
N HIS A 147 5.55 -14.77 45.28
CA HIS A 147 6.39 -14.81 46.48
C HIS A 147 6.62 -13.40 47.05
N ARG A 148 6.96 -12.41 46.22
CA ARG A 148 7.15 -11.02 46.69
C ARG A 148 5.92 -10.46 47.41
N ARG A 149 4.72 -10.82 46.94
CA ARG A 149 3.46 -10.43 47.58
C ARG A 149 3.26 -11.14 48.92
N VAL A 150 3.47 -12.45 48.98
CA VAL A 150 3.40 -13.22 50.23
C VAL A 150 4.40 -12.71 51.29
N GLU A 151 5.63 -12.38 50.88
CA GLU A 151 6.65 -11.84 51.78
C GLU A 151 6.24 -10.51 52.41
N GLY A 152 5.47 -9.67 51.71
CA GLY A 152 4.89 -8.44 52.27
C GLY A 152 3.92 -8.73 53.41
N CYS A 153 3.03 -9.71 53.23
CA CYS A 153 2.14 -10.16 54.28
C CYS A 153 2.93 -10.72 55.48
N LYS A 154 3.90 -11.62 55.23
CA LYS A 154 4.77 -12.19 56.28
C LYS A 154 5.46 -11.12 57.10
N LYS A 155 5.96 -10.08 56.44
CA LYS A 155 6.62 -8.94 57.10
C LYS A 155 5.65 -8.21 58.03
N ALA A 156 4.41 -7.97 57.63
CA ALA A 156 3.40 -7.36 58.50
C ALA A 156 3.09 -8.24 59.73
N PHE A 157 2.92 -9.56 59.56
CA PHE A 157 2.75 -10.47 60.70
C PHE A 157 3.93 -10.40 61.67
N ALA A 158 5.16 -10.43 61.15
CA ALA A 158 6.37 -10.34 61.96
C ALA A 158 6.50 -9.00 62.71
N THR A 159 6.23 -7.87 62.03
CA THR A 159 6.25 -6.52 62.61
C THR A 159 5.29 -6.40 63.80
N HIS A 160 4.13 -7.06 63.73
CA HIS A 160 3.11 -7.04 64.78
C HIS A 160 3.18 -8.25 65.74
N GLY A 161 4.23 -9.07 65.67
CA GLY A 161 4.46 -10.19 66.58
C GLY A 161 3.44 -11.33 66.46
N LEU A 162 2.78 -11.47 65.31
CA LEU A 162 1.82 -12.54 65.03
C LEU A 162 2.52 -13.76 64.42
N PRO A 163 2.13 -15.00 64.80
CA PRO A 163 2.66 -16.20 64.17
C PRO A 163 2.18 -16.31 62.72
N PHE A 164 3.09 -16.66 61.82
CA PHE A 164 2.78 -16.94 60.42
C PHE A 164 2.90 -18.44 60.16
N ASP A 165 1.82 -19.06 59.68
CA ASP A 165 1.81 -20.47 59.27
C ASP A 165 1.79 -20.53 57.74
N GLU A 166 2.79 -21.17 57.13
CA GLU A 166 2.84 -21.35 55.67
C GLU A 166 1.61 -22.08 55.11
N SER A 167 0.87 -22.83 55.94
CA SER A 167 -0.38 -23.48 55.55
C SER A 167 -1.53 -22.50 55.21
N CYS A 168 -1.42 -21.23 55.60
CA CYS A 168 -2.38 -20.18 55.24
C CYS A 168 -2.17 -19.61 53.83
N VAL A 169 -1.11 -20.01 53.13
CA VAL A 169 -0.81 -19.57 51.77
C VAL A 169 -1.38 -20.55 50.75
N HIS A 170 -2.30 -20.06 49.92
CA HIS A 170 -2.92 -20.80 48.83
C HIS A 170 -2.42 -20.27 47.48
N TYR A 171 -1.86 -21.15 46.66
CA TYR A 171 -1.36 -20.81 45.32
C TYR A 171 -2.43 -21.08 44.26
N GLY A 172 -2.81 -20.04 43.53
CA GLY A 172 -3.74 -20.03 42.42
C GLY A 172 -3.06 -19.73 41.09
N ASN A 173 -3.76 -19.02 40.21
CA ASN A 173 -3.33 -18.71 38.85
C ASN A 173 -3.58 -17.24 38.44
N PHE A 174 -3.91 -16.36 39.40
CA PHE A 174 -4.36 -14.97 39.19
C PHE A 174 -5.72 -14.80 38.49
N TRP A 175 -6.52 -15.86 38.37
CA TRP A 175 -7.84 -15.81 37.73
C TRP A 175 -8.95 -16.26 38.69
N ASN A 176 -10.19 -15.94 38.30
CA ASN A 176 -11.39 -16.12 39.14
C ASN A 176 -11.55 -17.57 39.63
N ASP A 177 -11.21 -18.55 38.77
CA ASP A 177 -11.34 -19.98 39.04
C ASP A 177 -10.51 -20.43 40.26
N ALA A 178 -9.36 -19.81 40.52
CA ALA A 178 -8.59 -20.08 41.73
C ALA A 178 -9.28 -19.57 43.01
N GLY A 179 -9.96 -18.43 42.93
CA GLY A 179 -10.78 -17.89 44.02
C GLY A 179 -11.98 -18.77 44.33
N GLU A 180 -12.69 -19.19 43.27
CA GLU A 180 -13.82 -20.12 43.36
C GLU A 180 -13.40 -21.45 44.00
N ALA A 181 -12.28 -22.03 43.56
CA ALA A 181 -11.75 -23.27 44.10
C ALA A 181 -11.42 -23.16 45.60
N LEU A 182 -10.86 -22.03 46.05
CA LEU A 182 -10.60 -21.81 47.47
C LEU A 182 -11.91 -21.67 48.26
N ALA A 183 -12.89 -20.93 47.75
CA ALA A 183 -14.21 -20.81 48.37
C ALA A 183 -14.87 -22.18 48.59
N GLU A 184 -14.82 -23.05 47.58
CA GLU A 184 -15.39 -24.40 47.65
C GLU A 184 -14.76 -25.24 48.77
N ARG A 185 -13.45 -25.11 49.00
CA ARG A 185 -12.76 -25.83 50.07
C ARG A 185 -13.26 -25.39 51.44
N TYR A 186 -13.52 -24.10 51.64
CA TYR A 186 -14.15 -23.60 52.86
C TYR A 186 -15.59 -24.11 53.01
N LEU A 187 -16.38 -24.08 51.93
CA LEU A 187 -17.79 -24.51 51.94
C LEU A 187 -17.95 -26.01 52.22
N ARG A 188 -16.99 -26.84 51.76
CA ARG A 188 -16.95 -28.28 52.04
C ARG A 188 -16.41 -28.62 53.44
N GLY A 189 -15.91 -27.62 54.18
CA GLY A 189 -15.29 -27.82 55.48
C GLY A 189 -13.93 -28.51 55.41
N GLU A 190 -13.29 -28.53 54.24
CA GLU A 190 -11.91 -29.05 54.08
C GLU A 190 -10.89 -28.16 54.81
N GLN A 191 -11.23 -26.87 54.97
CA GLN A 191 -10.46 -25.89 55.74
C GLN A 191 -11.40 -25.01 56.56
N PRO A 192 -10.97 -24.57 57.76
CA PRO A 192 -11.74 -23.63 58.56
C PRO A 192 -11.80 -22.27 57.88
N LEU A 193 -12.93 -21.57 58.01
CA LEU A 193 -13.07 -20.21 57.48
C LEU A 193 -12.19 -19.22 58.27
N PRO A 194 -11.26 -18.49 57.63
CA PRO A 194 -10.43 -17.49 58.30
C PRO A 194 -11.22 -16.21 58.60
N GLN A 195 -10.64 -15.29 59.39
CA GLN A 195 -11.25 -13.98 59.62
C GLN A 195 -11.14 -13.07 58.40
N ALA A 196 -10.06 -13.22 57.63
CA ALA A 196 -9.90 -12.57 56.34
C ALA A 196 -9.16 -13.45 55.33
N VAL A 197 -9.41 -13.19 54.05
CA VAL A 197 -8.59 -13.68 52.95
C VAL A 197 -7.98 -12.48 52.22
N ILE A 198 -6.66 -12.48 52.12
CA ILE A 198 -5.87 -11.49 51.39
C ILE A 198 -5.61 -12.06 50.00
N CYS A 199 -6.39 -11.64 49.02
CA CYS A 199 -6.18 -12.00 47.62
C CYS A 199 -5.15 -11.04 47.02
N THR A 200 -4.09 -11.61 46.45
CA THR A 200 -3.00 -10.82 45.88
C THR A 200 -3.31 -10.27 44.49
N ASN A 201 -4.52 -10.46 43.96
CA ASN A 201 -5.09 -9.70 42.86
C ASN A 201 -6.63 -9.66 42.94
N ASP A 202 -7.25 -8.75 42.20
CA ASP A 202 -8.70 -8.53 42.24
C ASP A 202 -9.51 -9.66 41.58
N TYR A 203 -9.02 -10.28 40.50
CA TYR A 203 -9.74 -11.37 39.82
C TYR A 203 -9.98 -12.57 40.75
N MET A 204 -8.94 -13.04 41.45
CA MET A 204 -9.11 -14.10 42.45
C MET A 204 -10.05 -13.68 43.59
N ALA A 205 -10.02 -12.40 43.98
CA ALA A 205 -10.92 -11.88 45.00
C ALA A 205 -12.39 -11.90 44.55
N TYR A 206 -12.68 -11.53 43.29
CA TYR A 206 -14.03 -11.60 42.74
C TYR A 206 -14.55 -13.03 42.72
N GLY A 207 -13.79 -13.99 42.19
CA GLY A 207 -14.20 -15.40 42.17
C GLY A 207 -14.44 -15.96 43.58
N LEU A 208 -13.59 -15.60 44.54
CA LEU A 208 -13.76 -15.96 45.95
C LEU A 208 -15.04 -15.34 46.54
N CYS A 209 -15.26 -14.05 46.34
CA CYS A 209 -16.46 -13.34 46.82
C CYS A 209 -17.75 -13.92 46.24
N ASP A 210 -17.78 -14.18 44.94
CA ASP A 210 -18.95 -14.72 44.23
C ASP A 210 -19.31 -16.11 44.77
N ALA A 211 -18.32 -17.01 44.88
CA ALA A 211 -18.54 -18.37 45.36
C ALA A 211 -18.89 -18.44 46.86
N LEU A 212 -18.25 -17.64 47.71
CA LEU A 212 -18.60 -17.56 49.14
C LEU A 212 -20.03 -17.02 49.35
N THR A 213 -20.40 -15.96 48.62
CA THR A 213 -21.74 -15.37 48.68
C THR A 213 -22.79 -16.36 48.20
N ALA A 214 -22.54 -17.07 47.09
CA ALA A 214 -23.41 -18.13 46.59
C ALA A 214 -23.56 -19.29 47.58
N GLY A 215 -22.49 -19.61 48.33
CA GLY A 215 -22.48 -20.59 49.40
C GLY A 215 -23.11 -20.12 50.72
N GLY A 216 -23.65 -18.90 50.78
CA GLY A 216 -24.32 -18.34 51.96
C GLY A 216 -23.38 -17.81 53.05
N ILE A 217 -22.10 -17.63 52.75
CA ILE A 217 -21.13 -17.00 53.67
C ILE A 217 -21.22 -15.48 53.50
N ALA A 218 -21.55 -14.78 54.59
CA ALA A 218 -21.70 -13.33 54.59
C ALA A 218 -20.34 -12.61 54.61
N ILE A 219 -20.13 -11.74 53.64
CA ILE A 219 -18.97 -10.86 53.52
C ILE A 219 -19.44 -9.41 53.78
N PRO A 220 -18.84 -8.66 54.72
CA PRO A 220 -17.65 -8.97 55.50
C PRO A 220 -17.93 -9.62 56.87
N GLN A 221 -19.19 -9.93 57.22
CA GLN A 221 -19.59 -10.28 58.59
C GLN A 221 -18.96 -11.58 59.12
N GLN A 222 -18.74 -12.57 58.25
CA GLN A 222 -18.10 -13.84 58.61
C GLN A 222 -16.65 -13.91 58.16
N VAL A 223 -16.33 -13.30 57.02
CA VAL A 223 -14.97 -13.24 56.46
C VAL A 223 -14.78 -11.94 55.70
N THR A 224 -13.66 -11.26 55.95
CA THR A 224 -13.23 -10.09 55.17
C THR A 224 -12.46 -10.54 53.94
N VAL A 225 -12.67 -9.90 52.79
CA VAL A 225 -11.90 -10.19 51.57
C VAL A 225 -11.25 -8.91 51.08
N THR A 226 -9.94 -8.97 50.81
CA THR A 226 -9.19 -7.85 50.22
C THR A 226 -8.57 -8.29 48.90
N GLY A 227 -8.49 -7.34 47.96
CA GLY A 227 -7.85 -7.52 46.65
C GLY A 227 -6.64 -6.62 46.46
N TYR A 228 -6.09 -6.69 45.25
CA TYR A 228 -4.95 -5.92 44.79
C TYR A 228 -5.07 -5.66 43.29
N ASP A 229 -4.50 -4.55 42.82
CA ASP A 229 -4.49 -4.02 41.44
C ASP A 229 -5.47 -2.86 41.21
N TYR A 230 -6.62 -2.84 41.89
CA TYR A 230 -7.73 -1.92 41.62
C TYR A 230 -8.15 -1.97 40.15
N THR A 231 -8.54 -3.15 39.72
CA THR A 231 -9.00 -3.43 38.35
C THR A 231 -10.30 -2.67 38.07
N GLU A 232 -10.37 -2.01 36.91
CA GLU A 232 -11.57 -1.34 36.44
C GLU A 232 -12.77 -2.30 36.40
N GLY A 233 -13.96 -1.78 36.71
CA GLY A 233 -15.19 -2.56 36.67
C GLY A 233 -15.62 -3.19 38.00
N ARG A 234 -14.96 -2.89 39.13
CA ARG A 234 -15.42 -3.35 40.47
C ARG A 234 -16.89 -3.01 40.78
N ILE A 235 -17.43 -1.97 40.15
CA ILE A 235 -18.83 -1.55 40.23
C ILE A 235 -19.83 -2.61 39.71
N TYR A 236 -19.35 -3.59 38.95
CA TYR A 236 -20.14 -4.69 38.39
C TYR A 236 -20.17 -5.93 39.30
N HIS A 237 -19.47 -5.90 40.42
CA HIS A 237 -19.39 -7.01 41.38
C HIS A 237 -20.12 -6.68 42.69
N TYR A 238 -20.66 -7.71 43.34
CA TYR A 238 -21.23 -7.60 44.68
C TYR A 238 -20.85 -8.84 45.51
N PRO A 239 -20.28 -8.68 46.72
CA PRO A 239 -19.91 -7.42 47.38
C PRO A 239 -18.84 -6.62 46.61
N ILE A 240 -18.87 -5.29 46.74
CA ILE A 240 -17.89 -4.36 46.20
C ILE A 240 -16.56 -4.59 46.92
N LEU A 241 -15.54 -4.94 46.14
CA LEU A 241 -14.23 -5.30 46.65
C LEU A 241 -13.51 -4.10 47.29
N THR A 242 -12.95 -4.35 48.47
CA THR A 242 -11.89 -3.57 49.11
C THR A 242 -10.57 -4.01 48.49
N THR A 243 -9.86 -3.09 47.84
CA THR A 243 -8.67 -3.43 47.07
C THR A 243 -7.62 -2.35 47.19
N TYR A 244 -6.36 -2.74 47.07
CA TYR A 244 -5.27 -1.80 47.05
C TYR A 244 -4.86 -1.48 45.60
N ARG A 245 -4.92 -0.19 45.27
CA ARG A 245 -4.55 0.37 43.98
C ARG A 245 -3.04 0.41 43.83
N ARG A 246 -2.52 -0.30 42.82
CA ARG A 246 -1.11 -0.18 42.43
C ARG A 246 -0.81 1.27 42.03
N ASN A 247 0.35 1.76 42.47
CA ASN A 247 0.81 3.11 42.19
C ASN A 247 1.37 3.26 40.76
N ARG A 248 0.68 2.70 39.75
CA ARG A 248 1.08 2.70 38.33
C ARG A 248 1.32 4.11 37.77
N GLN A 249 0.46 5.06 38.14
CA GLN A 249 0.64 6.48 37.81
C GLN A 249 1.95 7.05 38.39
N TYR A 250 2.29 6.68 39.63
CA TYR A 250 3.54 7.11 40.25
C TYR A 250 4.76 6.48 39.57
N LEU A 251 4.72 5.19 39.20
CA LEU A 251 5.81 4.54 38.46
C LEU A 251 6.08 5.25 37.12
N GLY A 252 5.01 5.57 36.38
CA GLY A 252 5.10 6.34 35.14
C GLY A 252 5.69 7.73 35.36
N ALA A 253 5.22 8.45 36.38
CA ALA A 253 5.75 9.77 36.73
C ALA A 253 7.22 9.71 37.13
N GLN A 254 7.62 8.70 37.92
CA GLN A 254 9.00 8.49 38.35
C GLN A 254 9.93 8.20 37.16
N ALA A 255 9.48 7.40 36.18
CA ALA A 255 10.25 7.12 34.98
C ALA A 255 10.50 8.38 34.13
N ALA A 256 9.47 9.20 33.92
CA ALA A 256 9.59 10.46 33.21
C ALA A 256 10.50 11.44 33.97
N ALA A 257 10.32 11.56 35.28
CA ALA A 257 11.12 12.46 36.11
C ALA A 257 12.60 12.05 36.15
N TYR A 258 12.91 10.75 36.22
CA TYR A 258 14.27 10.23 36.13
C TYR A 258 14.96 10.67 34.82
N LEU A 259 14.28 10.53 33.67
CA LEU A 259 14.83 10.95 32.37
C LEU A 259 14.94 12.47 32.23
N LEU A 260 14.02 13.22 32.83
CA LEU A 260 13.95 14.67 32.72
C LEU A 260 14.81 15.40 33.76
N GLY A 261 15.30 14.69 34.79
CA GLY A 261 16.15 15.20 35.85
C GLY A 261 15.39 15.85 36.99
N ALA A 262 14.26 15.26 37.41
CA ALA A 262 13.46 15.73 38.54
C ALA A 262 13.04 14.59 39.48
N GLU A 263 12.37 14.98 40.56
CA GLU A 263 11.83 14.09 41.58
C GLU A 263 10.30 14.20 41.63
N VAL A 264 9.65 13.07 41.89
CA VAL A 264 8.21 12.98 42.09
C VAL A 264 7.97 12.49 43.52
N PRO A 265 7.13 13.18 44.32
CA PRO A 265 6.83 12.74 45.68
C PRO A 265 6.04 11.43 45.68
N LEU A 266 6.34 10.56 46.65
CA LEU A 266 5.57 9.35 46.90
C LEU A 266 4.12 9.71 47.28
N PRO A 267 3.10 9.00 46.75
CA PRO A 267 1.72 9.18 47.17
C PRO A 267 1.52 8.72 48.62
N ALA A 268 0.54 9.31 49.32
CA ALA A 268 0.19 8.89 50.68
C ALA A 268 -0.41 7.47 50.67
N ALA A 269 -0.12 6.67 51.70
CA ALA A 269 -0.54 5.27 51.79
C ALA A 269 -2.08 5.12 51.82
N ASP A 270 -2.77 6.01 52.53
CA ASP A 270 -4.24 5.99 52.66
C ASP A 270 -4.96 6.19 51.32
N ASP A 271 -4.32 6.85 50.36
CA ASP A 271 -4.90 7.09 49.03
C ASP A 271 -4.90 5.81 48.17
N LEU A 272 -4.17 4.76 48.56
CA LEU A 272 -4.01 3.55 47.76
C LEU A 272 -4.94 2.42 48.19
N LEU A 273 -5.40 2.37 49.44
CA LEU A 273 -6.39 1.40 49.88
C LEU A 273 -7.81 1.89 49.54
N ILE A 274 -8.42 1.28 48.52
CA ILE A 274 -9.76 1.62 48.07
C ILE A 274 -10.80 0.76 48.78
N CYS A 275 -11.52 1.36 49.71
CA CYS A 275 -12.51 0.64 50.51
C CYS A 275 -13.74 0.20 49.70
N GLY A 276 -14.14 -1.05 49.90
CA GLY A 276 -15.37 -1.65 49.43
C GLY A 276 -16.27 -2.04 50.61
N ASN A 277 -17.29 -2.87 50.36
CA ASN A 277 -18.06 -3.51 51.42
C ASN A 277 -17.62 -4.97 51.67
N THR A 278 -16.50 -5.42 51.09
CA THR A 278 -15.84 -6.66 51.51
C THR A 278 -14.98 -6.54 52.77
N CYS A 279 -14.86 -5.33 53.31
CA CYS A 279 -14.25 -4.98 54.58
C CYS A 279 -15.21 -4.09 55.37
N CYS A 280 -15.16 -4.12 56.69
CA CYS A 280 -16.04 -3.29 57.54
C CYS A 280 -15.69 -1.79 57.55
N CYS A 281 -14.63 -1.36 56.87
CA CYS A 281 -14.37 0.06 56.58
C CYS A 281 -15.50 0.71 55.76
N GLY A 282 -16.20 -0.07 54.94
CA GLY A 282 -17.32 0.40 54.13
C GLY A 282 -16.89 1.22 52.91
N VAL A 283 -17.85 1.43 52.00
CA VAL A 283 -17.61 2.10 50.72
C VAL A 283 -17.54 3.62 50.89
N ASN A 284 -16.50 4.25 50.35
CA ASN A 284 -16.49 5.71 50.18
C ASN A 284 -17.48 6.11 49.08
N SER A 285 -18.59 6.74 49.47
CA SER A 285 -19.67 7.07 48.54
C SER A 285 -19.28 8.07 47.45
N LEU A 286 -18.38 9.02 47.74
CA LEU A 286 -17.92 10.00 46.75
C LEU A 286 -17.08 9.33 45.67
N GLN A 287 -16.10 8.53 46.09
CA GLN A 287 -15.25 7.78 45.16
C GLN A 287 -16.08 6.80 44.32
N PHE A 288 -16.97 6.03 44.95
CA PHE A 288 -17.81 5.07 44.26
C PHE A 288 -18.78 5.72 43.26
N ASN A 289 -19.33 6.89 43.59
CA ASN A 289 -20.16 7.66 42.66
C ASN A 289 -19.37 8.13 41.44
N GLU A 290 -18.11 8.54 41.61
CA GLU A 290 -17.24 8.92 40.49
C GLU A 290 -16.89 7.71 39.61
N GLU A 291 -16.65 6.53 40.18
CA GLU A 291 -16.45 5.30 39.40
C GLU A 291 -17.68 4.96 38.54
N ILE A 292 -18.89 5.01 39.12
CA ILE A 292 -20.14 4.81 38.38
C ILE A 292 -20.29 5.85 37.26
N ARG A 293 -19.97 7.12 37.56
CA ARG A 293 -20.06 8.21 36.59
C ARG A 293 -19.11 7.98 35.42
N MET A 294 -17.86 7.62 35.68
CA MET A 294 -16.87 7.32 34.64
C MET A 294 -17.31 6.14 33.78
N ALA A 295 -17.82 5.07 34.39
CA ALA A 295 -18.33 3.93 33.65
C ALA A 295 -19.53 4.29 32.75
N ARG A 296 -20.46 5.13 33.24
CA ARG A 296 -21.59 5.63 32.43
C ARG A 296 -21.13 6.48 31.26
N ILE A 297 -20.13 7.35 31.46
CA ILE A 297 -19.54 8.16 30.39
C ILE A 297 -18.90 7.24 29.34
N GLY A 298 -18.12 6.25 29.75
CA GLY A 298 -17.53 5.25 28.85
C GLY A 298 -18.57 4.47 28.05
N GLN A 299 -19.65 4.01 28.70
CA GLN A 299 -20.77 3.35 28.03
C GLN A 299 -21.46 4.26 27.01
N TYR A 300 -21.65 5.54 27.35
CA TYR A 300 -22.22 6.52 26.43
C TYR A 300 -21.35 6.74 25.20
N HIS A 301 -20.03 6.90 25.38
CA HIS A 301 -19.06 7.02 24.27
C HIS A 301 -19.08 5.78 23.36
N ALA A 302 -19.08 4.58 23.94
CA ALA A 302 -19.16 3.33 23.17
C ALA A 302 -20.47 3.22 22.35
N ALA A 303 -21.60 3.64 22.94
CA ALA A 303 -22.89 3.67 22.25
C ALA A 303 -22.90 4.71 21.11
N MET A 304 -22.33 5.90 21.32
CA MET A 304 -22.20 6.92 20.28
C MET A 304 -21.38 6.42 19.09
N ASN A 305 -20.19 5.84 19.33
CA ASN A 305 -19.35 5.28 18.27
C ASN A 305 -20.09 4.24 17.42
N SER A 306 -20.84 3.36 18.09
CA SER A 306 -21.62 2.31 17.42
C SER A 306 -22.76 2.88 16.56
N ALA A 307 -23.38 3.99 16.98
CA ALA A 307 -24.52 4.60 16.30
C ALA A 307 -24.13 5.62 15.21
N ALA A 308 -22.88 6.10 15.19
CA ALA A 308 -22.46 7.26 14.39
C ALA A 308 -22.52 7.08 12.87
N GLN A 309 -22.80 5.88 12.33
CA GLN A 309 -22.70 5.57 10.88
C GLN A 309 -21.32 5.92 10.25
N PHE A 310 -20.29 6.06 11.08
CA PHE A 310 -18.96 6.52 10.68
C PHE A 310 -18.35 5.66 9.55
N ALA A 311 -18.35 4.34 9.73
CA ALA A 311 -17.87 3.39 8.73
C ALA A 311 -18.66 3.50 7.40
N ASN A 312 -19.99 3.67 7.47
CA ASN A 312 -20.83 3.78 6.27
C ASN A 312 -20.50 5.05 5.47
N ARG A 313 -20.25 6.17 6.15
CA ARG A 313 -19.87 7.43 5.48
C ARG A 313 -18.50 7.32 4.82
N LEU A 314 -17.51 6.73 5.49
CA LEU A 314 -16.18 6.52 4.94
C LEU A 314 -16.19 5.58 3.73
N THR A 315 -16.95 4.49 3.78
CA THR A 315 -17.06 3.56 2.64
C THR A 315 -17.73 4.17 1.41
N LEU A 316 -18.42 5.31 1.51
CA LEU A 316 -19.02 6.00 0.35
C LEU A 316 -18.04 6.93 -0.37
N CYS A 317 -16.95 7.31 0.29
CA CYS A 317 -15.95 8.23 -0.27
C CYS A 317 -15.32 7.67 -1.55
N ARG A 318 -14.93 8.59 -2.44
CA ARG A 318 -14.26 8.31 -3.73
C ARG A 318 -12.90 8.99 -3.83
N THR A 319 -12.67 10.05 -3.05
CA THR A 319 -11.39 10.76 -3.02
C THR A 319 -10.88 10.86 -1.59
N LEU A 320 -9.56 11.05 -1.43
CA LEU A 320 -8.97 11.27 -0.10
C LEU A 320 -9.46 12.57 0.54
N ALA A 321 -9.80 13.59 -0.26
CA ALA A 321 -10.35 14.85 0.24
C ALA A 321 -11.75 14.68 0.84
N GLU A 322 -12.64 13.93 0.17
CA GLU A 322 -13.94 13.54 0.73
C GLU A 322 -13.75 12.72 2.01
N TYR A 323 -12.80 11.78 1.99
CA TYR A 323 -12.48 10.94 3.14
C TYR A 323 -12.04 11.77 4.35
N GLN A 324 -11.10 12.70 4.17
CA GLN A 324 -10.67 13.63 5.22
C GLN A 324 -11.83 14.47 5.75
N ALA A 325 -12.72 14.97 4.89
CA ALA A 325 -13.89 15.75 5.32
C ALA A 325 -14.84 14.92 6.20
N VAL A 326 -15.02 13.63 5.91
CA VAL A 326 -15.80 12.73 6.77
C VAL A 326 -15.07 12.48 8.09
N LEU A 327 -13.75 12.23 8.10
CA LEU A 327 -13.01 12.08 9.35
C LEU A 327 -13.16 13.30 10.26
N GLN A 328 -13.15 14.49 9.67
CA GLN A 328 -13.38 15.77 10.34
C GLN A 328 -14.79 15.88 10.93
N GLU A 329 -15.82 15.52 10.16
CA GLU A 329 -17.22 15.50 10.62
C GLU A 329 -17.39 14.63 11.88
N TYR A 330 -16.61 13.54 11.97
CA TYR A 330 -16.65 12.58 13.07
C TYR A 330 -15.52 12.73 14.09
N ALA A 331 -14.77 13.84 14.07
CA ALA A 331 -13.68 14.09 15.01
C ALA A 331 -14.17 14.18 16.47
N TYR A 332 -15.45 14.52 16.69
CA TYR A 332 -16.06 14.56 18.04
C TYR A 332 -16.09 13.19 18.75
N LEU A 333 -15.95 12.08 18.02
CA LEU A 333 -15.81 10.73 18.59
C LEU A 333 -14.44 10.51 19.25
N LEU A 334 -13.46 11.37 18.93
CA LEU A 334 -12.14 11.39 19.54
C LEU A 334 -12.18 12.28 20.79
N HIS A 335 -12.92 11.81 21.79
CA HIS A 335 -13.18 12.56 23.02
C HIS A 335 -11.89 13.14 23.59
N ASP A 336 -11.92 14.45 23.88
CA ASP A 336 -10.86 15.21 24.55
C ASP A 336 -9.53 15.38 23.78
N ALA A 337 -9.46 14.90 22.53
CA ALA A 337 -8.28 15.06 21.71
C ALA A 337 -8.12 16.51 21.25
N GLU A 338 -6.88 17.02 21.29
CA GLU A 338 -6.52 18.31 20.70
C GLU A 338 -6.58 18.22 19.16
N GLY A 339 -6.15 17.08 18.63
CA GLY A 339 -6.19 16.79 17.21
C GLY A 339 -5.69 15.39 16.89
N LEU A 340 -5.89 15.00 15.64
CA LEU A 340 -5.43 13.75 15.08
C LEU A 340 -4.69 14.01 13.76
N TYR A 341 -3.56 13.35 13.58
CA TYR A 341 -2.78 13.40 12.35
C TYR A 341 -2.85 12.04 11.66
N LEU A 342 -3.46 12.00 10.47
CA LEU A 342 -3.49 10.83 9.60
C LEU A 342 -2.28 10.88 8.66
N CYS A 343 -1.26 10.06 8.92
CA CYS A 343 -0.03 10.03 8.13
C CYS A 343 -0.02 8.79 7.23
N LEU A 344 -0.24 9.01 5.93
CA LEU A 344 -0.28 7.97 4.91
C LEU A 344 1.01 7.96 4.11
N ASP A 345 1.54 6.78 3.78
CA ASP A 345 2.62 6.66 2.82
C ASP A 345 2.25 7.34 1.49
N LYS A 346 3.22 7.97 0.80
CA LYS A 346 2.96 8.62 -0.49
C LYS A 346 2.36 7.65 -1.52
N ALA A 347 2.73 6.37 -1.44
CA ALA A 347 2.21 5.28 -2.24
C ALA A 347 1.13 4.47 -1.51
N TRP A 348 0.40 5.06 -0.54
CA TRP A 348 -0.68 4.38 0.21
C TRP A 348 -1.72 3.68 -0.66
N ASN A 349 -1.95 4.21 -1.87
CA ASN A 349 -2.89 3.64 -2.82
C ASN A 349 -2.27 2.61 -3.79
N SER A 350 -0.97 2.34 -3.67
CA SER A 350 -0.20 1.44 -4.53
C SER A 350 -0.08 0.05 -3.91
N ALA A 351 0.45 -0.90 -4.69
CA ALA A 351 0.63 -2.28 -4.22
C ALA A 351 1.73 -2.38 -3.15
N GLU A 352 2.80 -1.60 -3.28
CA GLU A 352 4.00 -1.63 -2.44
C GLU A 352 4.04 -0.44 -1.47
N TYR A 353 4.56 -0.69 -0.26
CA TYR A 353 4.85 0.33 0.74
C TYR A 353 6.29 0.83 0.55
N VAL A 354 6.49 2.16 0.56
CA VAL A 354 7.82 2.76 0.31
C VAL A 354 8.46 3.23 1.62
N GLY A 355 7.74 4.00 2.44
CA GLY A 355 8.19 4.48 3.74
C GLY A 355 9.04 5.76 3.72
N ASP A 356 9.34 6.32 2.55
CA ASP A 356 10.23 7.48 2.40
C ASP A 356 9.51 8.82 2.59
N THR A 357 8.29 8.96 2.09
CA THR A 357 7.54 10.22 2.12
C THR A 357 6.11 9.95 2.56
N PHE A 358 5.59 10.80 3.45
CA PHE A 358 4.24 10.70 3.98
C PHE A 358 3.39 11.91 3.61
N LEU A 359 2.10 11.66 3.42
CA LEU A 359 1.04 12.65 3.32
C LEU A 359 0.35 12.74 4.69
N CYS A 360 0.44 13.88 5.35
CA CYS A 360 -0.25 14.17 6.61
C CYS A 360 -1.56 14.91 6.35
N CYS A 361 -2.67 14.35 6.82
CA CYS A 361 -3.94 15.05 6.95
C CYS A 361 -4.20 15.36 8.43
N SER A 362 -4.26 16.65 8.79
CA SER A 362 -4.67 17.08 10.13
C SER A 362 -6.20 17.06 10.25
N ILE A 363 -6.70 16.50 11.35
CA ILE A 363 -8.11 16.32 11.68
C ILE A 363 -8.33 16.92 13.07
N GLY A 364 -9.21 17.92 13.20
CA GLY A 364 -9.41 18.68 14.45
C GLY A 364 -10.73 19.46 14.48
N ASN A 365 -11.08 20.16 15.55
CA ASN A 365 -12.47 20.62 15.75
C ASN A 365 -12.91 21.94 15.05
N ALA A 366 -12.08 22.58 14.21
CA ALA A 366 -12.48 23.88 13.63
C ALA A 366 -12.27 24.03 12.11
N TYR A 367 -11.12 23.66 11.54
CA TYR A 367 -10.84 23.74 10.11
C TYR A 367 -9.75 22.74 9.71
N SER A 368 -9.84 22.16 8.51
CA SER A 368 -8.78 21.29 7.99
C SER A 368 -7.69 22.11 7.32
N ASP A 369 -6.45 21.92 7.75
CA ASP A 369 -5.30 22.28 6.91
C ASP A 369 -5.29 21.40 5.66
N GLN A 370 -4.80 21.97 4.54
CA GLN A 370 -4.54 21.16 3.35
C GLN A 370 -3.52 20.07 3.67
N PRO A 371 -3.69 18.85 3.12
CA PRO A 371 -2.72 17.77 3.29
C PRO A 371 -1.30 18.22 2.93
N ARG A 372 -0.32 17.89 3.79
CA ARG A 372 1.09 18.26 3.59
C ARG A 372 1.96 17.02 3.44
N TYR A 373 2.88 17.06 2.50
CA TYR A 373 3.90 16.02 2.36
C TYR A 373 5.09 16.31 3.29
N PHE A 374 5.68 15.26 3.85
CA PHE A 374 6.89 15.34 4.66
C PHE A 374 7.74 14.07 4.52
N GLU A 375 9.04 14.18 4.80
CA GLU A 375 9.97 13.05 4.79
C GLU A 375 9.71 12.12 5.98
N GLY A 376 9.76 10.80 5.76
CA GLY A 376 9.50 9.80 6.79
C GLY A 376 10.42 9.90 7.99
N SER A 377 11.66 10.36 7.78
CA SER A 377 12.60 10.64 8.86
C SER A 377 12.11 11.74 9.81
N ALA A 378 11.13 12.56 9.46
CA ALA A 378 10.61 13.58 10.35
C ALA A 378 9.54 13.05 11.32
N LEU A 379 9.06 11.80 11.20
CA LEU A 379 8.01 11.19 12.04
C LEU A 379 6.66 11.95 12.07
N LEU A 380 6.60 13.18 12.56
CA LEU A 380 5.44 14.05 12.48
C LEU A 380 5.91 15.50 12.57
N PRO A 381 5.76 16.34 11.52
CA PRO A 381 6.20 17.74 11.56
C PRO A 381 5.65 18.50 12.77
N ALA A 382 4.37 18.28 13.09
CA ALA A 382 3.73 18.89 14.24
C ALA A 382 4.55 18.65 15.52
N LEU A 383 5.07 17.45 15.80
CA LEU A 383 5.86 17.16 17.01
C LEU A 383 7.08 18.09 17.21
N TRP A 384 7.64 18.63 16.12
CA TRP A 384 8.87 19.43 16.14
C TRP A 384 8.62 20.94 16.06
N GLU A 385 7.41 21.37 15.70
CA GLU A 385 7.03 22.78 15.64
C GLU A 385 7.06 23.44 17.02
N GLU A 386 7.45 24.72 17.05
CA GLU A 386 7.39 25.51 18.29
C GLU A 386 5.93 25.72 18.69
N ARG A 387 5.62 25.39 19.95
CA ARG A 387 4.29 25.58 20.56
C ARG A 387 4.42 26.21 21.94
N GLU A 388 3.37 26.86 22.40
CA GLU A 388 3.29 27.42 23.75
C GLU A 388 3.24 26.37 24.87
N TYR A 389 2.82 25.14 24.54
CA TYR A 389 2.65 24.06 25.51
C TYR A 389 3.15 22.73 24.95
N ALA A 390 3.60 21.86 25.86
CA ALA A 390 3.93 20.47 25.57
C ALA A 390 2.67 19.63 25.33
N MET A 391 2.83 18.53 24.59
CA MET A 391 1.76 17.61 24.24
C MET A 391 2.20 16.14 24.32
N VAL A 392 1.20 15.26 24.41
CA VAL A 392 1.39 13.82 24.32
C VAL A 392 0.82 13.35 22.99
N TYR A 393 1.61 12.59 22.23
CA TYR A 393 1.24 12.02 20.94
C TYR A 393 1.22 10.51 21.01
N TYR A 394 0.10 9.91 20.63
CA TYR A 394 -0.09 8.47 20.56
C TYR A 394 -0.03 8.01 19.11
N PHE A 395 1.07 7.34 18.76
CA PHE A 395 1.30 6.75 17.44
C PHE A 395 0.73 5.34 17.39
N SER A 396 -0.21 5.11 16.47
CA SER A 396 -0.84 3.81 16.24
C SER A 396 -0.78 3.40 14.77
N PRO A 397 -0.60 2.11 14.46
CA PRO A 397 -0.47 1.65 13.08
C PRO A 397 -1.80 1.80 12.33
N LEU A 398 -1.70 2.09 11.04
CA LEU A 398 -2.81 1.98 10.10
C LEU A 398 -2.55 0.84 9.14
N CYS A 399 -3.07 -0.34 9.46
CA CYS A 399 -2.92 -1.52 8.64
C CYS A 399 -4.23 -2.28 8.43
N PHE A 400 -4.37 -2.85 7.23
CA PHE A 400 -5.41 -3.79 6.88
C PHE A 400 -4.77 -5.13 6.51
N GLN A 401 -4.97 -6.15 7.32
CA GLN A 401 -4.22 -7.41 7.22
C GLN A 401 -2.69 -7.14 7.20
N MET A 402 -1.97 -7.69 6.22
CA MET A 402 -0.53 -7.45 6.01
C MET A 402 -0.24 -6.27 5.07
N ARG A 403 -1.12 -5.25 5.04
CA ARG A 403 -0.89 -4.00 4.30
C ARG A 403 -0.76 -2.85 5.27
N LEU A 404 0.38 -2.15 5.23
CA LEU A 404 0.63 -0.95 6.01
C LEU A 404 0.32 0.29 5.15
N PHE A 405 -0.57 1.15 5.61
CA PHE A 405 -0.83 2.45 4.98
C PHE A 405 0.01 3.56 5.58
N GLY A 406 0.46 3.39 6.83
CA GLY A 406 1.15 4.41 7.63
C GLY A 406 0.71 4.32 9.09
N TYR A 407 0.46 5.47 9.72
CA TYR A 407 0.08 5.55 11.13
C TYR A 407 -0.83 6.75 11.40
N THR A 408 -1.54 6.70 12.52
CA THR A 408 -2.18 7.87 13.12
C THR A 408 -1.34 8.38 14.28
N ALA A 409 -1.40 9.69 14.54
CA ALA A 409 -0.91 10.29 15.77
C ALA A 409 -2.04 11.07 16.44
N LEU A 410 -2.54 10.58 17.58
CA LEU A 410 -3.57 11.26 18.37
C LEU A 410 -2.92 12.11 19.45
N ALA A 411 -3.31 13.38 19.54
CA ALA A 411 -2.63 14.35 20.38
C ALA A 411 -3.50 14.84 21.53
N TYR A 412 -2.93 14.90 22.74
CA TYR A 412 -3.57 15.45 23.95
C TYR A 412 -2.73 16.56 24.55
N ARG A 413 -3.40 17.63 24.99
CA ARG A 413 -2.79 18.78 25.70
C ARG A 413 -2.61 18.54 27.20
N TYR A 414 -3.30 17.55 27.76
CA TYR A 414 -3.29 17.24 29.18
C TYR A 414 -3.03 15.75 29.41
N PRO A 415 -2.69 15.32 30.63
CA PRO A 415 -2.35 13.94 30.93
C PRO A 415 -3.55 13.02 30.70
N LYS A 416 -3.62 12.45 29.51
CA LYS A 416 -4.69 11.56 29.08
C LYS A 416 -4.14 10.54 28.11
N CYS A 417 -4.67 9.33 28.21
CA CYS A 417 -4.47 8.26 27.25
C CYS A 417 -5.81 7.93 26.58
N TYR A 418 -5.75 7.50 25.32
CA TYR A 418 -6.94 7.18 24.55
C TYR A 418 -7.66 5.95 25.11
N ASP A 419 -8.95 5.83 24.78
CA ASP A 419 -9.80 4.71 25.17
C ASP A 419 -10.18 3.84 23.97
N LEU A 420 -11.05 2.86 24.20
CA LEU A 420 -11.54 1.94 23.17
C LEU A 420 -12.20 2.67 21.98
N SER A 421 -12.71 3.89 22.17
CA SER A 421 -13.29 4.69 21.09
C SER A 421 -12.27 4.97 19.99
N PHE A 422 -11.07 5.43 20.37
CA PHE A 422 -10.02 5.70 19.40
C PHE A 422 -9.53 4.41 18.74
N ARG A 423 -9.41 3.33 19.52
CA ARG A 423 -9.03 2.00 19.01
C ARG A 423 -9.94 1.58 17.85
N ASP A 424 -11.25 1.60 18.10
CA ASP A 424 -12.27 1.18 17.14
C ASP A 424 -12.36 2.17 15.96
N TRP A 425 -12.19 3.48 16.23
CA TRP A 425 -12.08 4.52 15.22
C TRP A 425 -10.91 4.27 14.28
N ASN A 426 -9.70 4.04 14.82
CA ASN A 426 -8.47 3.82 14.05
C ASN A 426 -8.59 2.56 13.19
N LYS A 427 -9.19 1.48 13.73
CA LYS A 427 -9.44 0.25 12.97
C LYS A 427 -10.45 0.46 11.85
N THR A 428 -11.51 1.24 12.10
CA THR A 428 -12.50 1.61 11.08
C THR A 428 -11.84 2.39 9.95
N VAL A 429 -10.97 3.34 10.27
CA VAL A 429 -10.22 4.11 9.28
C VAL A 429 -9.28 3.23 8.46
N ALA A 430 -8.50 2.34 9.07
CA ALA A 430 -7.63 1.44 8.34
C ALA A 430 -8.42 0.52 7.37
N ASN A 431 -9.55 -0.03 7.82
CA ASN A 431 -10.41 -0.88 7.00
C ASN A 431 -11.03 -0.12 5.83
N THR A 432 -11.49 1.11 6.05
CA THR A 432 -12.18 1.92 5.04
C THR A 432 -11.24 2.63 4.05
N LEU A 433 -9.98 2.84 4.43
CA LEU A 433 -8.92 3.22 3.50
C LEU A 433 -8.68 2.15 2.43
N GLU A 434 -8.72 0.85 2.78
CA GLU A 434 -8.59 -0.22 1.79
C GLU A 434 -9.75 -0.20 0.79
N PHE A 435 -10.99 0.04 1.24
CA PHE A 435 -12.13 0.20 0.34
C PHE A 435 -11.96 1.39 -0.62
N LEU A 436 -11.45 2.53 -0.13
CA LEU A 436 -11.15 3.69 -0.97
C LEU A 436 -10.08 3.36 -2.03
N ARG A 437 -9.01 2.67 -1.62
CA ARG A 437 -7.96 2.21 -2.53
C ARG A 437 -8.50 1.28 -3.62
N MET A 438 -9.23 0.23 -3.23
CA MET A 438 -9.81 -0.74 -4.16
C MET A 438 -10.72 -0.07 -5.20
N LYS A 439 -11.50 0.95 -4.81
CA LYS A 439 -12.32 1.71 -5.75
C LYS A 439 -11.47 2.49 -6.76
N ASN A 440 -10.37 3.09 -6.32
CA ASN A 440 -9.44 3.79 -7.21
C ASN A 440 -8.80 2.81 -8.21
N ASP A 441 -8.43 1.61 -7.76
CA ASP A 441 -7.91 0.55 -8.65
C ASP A 441 -8.93 0.11 -9.69
N ILE A 442 -10.17 -0.18 -9.27
CA ILE A 442 -11.24 -0.59 -10.20
C ILE A 442 -11.49 0.51 -11.23
N HIS A 443 -11.52 1.77 -10.79
CA HIS A 443 -11.69 2.90 -11.70
C HIS A 443 -10.54 3.00 -12.71
N TYR A 444 -9.29 2.90 -12.22
CA TYR A 444 -8.09 2.91 -13.04
C TYR A 444 -8.08 1.76 -14.07
N LEU A 445 -8.36 0.54 -13.64
CA LEU A 445 -8.45 -0.64 -14.51
C LEU A 445 -9.57 -0.51 -15.54
N THR A 446 -10.72 0.07 -15.16
CA THR A 446 -11.82 0.34 -16.08
C THR A 446 -11.42 1.37 -17.15
N GLN A 447 -10.70 2.42 -16.75
CA GLN A 447 -10.15 3.40 -17.70
C GLN A 447 -9.13 2.74 -18.65
N CYS A 448 -8.22 1.91 -18.12
CA CYS A 448 -7.26 1.16 -18.93
C CYS A 448 -7.95 0.25 -19.95
N ARG A 449 -8.99 -0.49 -19.52
CA ARG A 449 -9.81 -1.33 -20.43
C ARG A 449 -10.50 -0.49 -21.50
N ARG A 450 -11.03 0.69 -21.15
CA ARG A 450 -11.66 1.59 -22.12
C ARG A 450 -10.66 2.08 -23.17
N VAL A 451 -9.45 2.45 -22.78
CA VAL A 451 -8.39 2.83 -23.73
C VAL A 451 -8.02 1.64 -24.63
N SER A 452 -7.86 0.45 -24.05
CA SER A 452 -7.57 -0.77 -24.81
C SER A 452 -8.71 -1.23 -25.71
N SER A 453 -9.97 -0.85 -25.48
CA SER A 453 -11.07 -1.16 -26.41
C SER A 453 -11.13 -0.18 -27.59
N LEU A 454 -10.58 1.02 -27.43
CA LEU A 454 -10.59 2.04 -28.47
C LEU A 454 -9.38 1.90 -29.41
N TYR A 455 -8.21 1.56 -28.88
CA TYR A 455 -6.94 1.53 -29.61
C TYR A 455 -6.25 0.16 -29.54
N ASP A 456 -5.54 -0.21 -30.60
CA ASP A 456 -4.63 -1.36 -30.65
C ASP A 456 -3.34 -1.04 -29.87
N SER A 457 -2.98 -1.90 -28.92
CA SER A 457 -1.87 -1.67 -27.99
C SER A 457 -0.49 -1.69 -28.64
N LEU A 458 -0.34 -2.35 -29.80
CA LEU A 458 0.94 -2.47 -30.51
C LEU A 458 1.23 -1.23 -31.38
N THR A 459 0.20 -0.65 -31.97
CA THR A 459 0.34 0.38 -33.02
C THR A 459 -0.22 1.75 -32.61
N GLY A 460 -1.09 1.79 -31.59
CA GLY A 460 -1.81 3.01 -31.18
C GLY A 460 -2.88 3.45 -32.17
N PHE A 461 -3.22 2.62 -33.17
CA PHE A 461 -4.31 2.87 -34.12
C PHE A 461 -5.66 2.48 -33.54
N TYR A 462 -6.76 2.97 -34.11
CA TYR A 462 -8.09 2.55 -33.68
C TYR A 462 -8.30 1.05 -33.91
N GLN A 463 -9.06 0.41 -33.02
CA GLN A 463 -9.59 -0.92 -33.29
C GLN A 463 -10.73 -0.85 -34.32
N MET A 464 -10.94 -1.96 -35.03
CA MET A 464 -11.92 -2.04 -36.12
C MET A 464 -13.34 -1.60 -35.70
N GLY A 465 -13.77 -1.93 -34.48
CA GLY A 465 -15.10 -1.56 -33.98
C GLY A 465 -15.33 -0.05 -33.87
N GLU A 466 -14.34 0.71 -33.39
CA GLU A 466 -14.43 2.18 -33.35
C GLU A 466 -14.22 2.80 -34.72
N PHE A 467 -13.31 2.23 -35.52
CA PHE A 467 -13.07 2.72 -36.88
C PHE A 467 -14.33 2.64 -37.75
N ARG A 468 -15.14 1.57 -37.62
CA ARG A 468 -16.46 1.46 -38.28
C ARG A 468 -17.40 2.60 -37.85
N ARG A 469 -17.51 2.87 -36.55
CA ARG A 469 -18.37 3.96 -36.04
C ARG A 469 -17.91 5.33 -36.55
N ILE A 470 -16.61 5.57 -36.60
CA ILE A 470 -16.05 6.80 -37.16
C ILE A 470 -16.36 6.90 -38.66
N ALA A 471 -16.24 5.81 -39.41
CA ALA A 471 -16.58 5.78 -40.83
C ALA A 471 -18.08 6.06 -41.06
N ASP A 472 -18.96 5.48 -40.26
CA ASP A 472 -20.41 5.75 -40.29
C ASP A 472 -20.73 7.23 -40.01
N ALA A 473 -20.15 7.80 -38.95
CA ALA A 473 -20.35 9.20 -38.59
C ALA A 473 -19.84 10.15 -39.70
N THR A 474 -18.66 9.88 -40.25
CA THR A 474 -18.07 10.65 -41.34
C THR A 474 -18.94 10.59 -42.60
N GLY A 475 -19.53 9.43 -42.89
CA GLY A 475 -20.45 9.24 -44.00
C GLY A 475 -21.79 9.98 -43.85
N THR A 476 -22.28 10.17 -42.63
CA THR A 476 -23.52 10.95 -42.39
C THR A 476 -23.30 12.45 -42.44
N GLU A 477 -22.12 12.93 -42.05
CA GLU A 477 -21.82 14.37 -41.95
C GLU A 477 -21.29 14.98 -43.26
N MET A 478 -20.62 14.21 -44.11
CA MET A 478 -19.97 14.72 -45.32
C MET A 478 -20.81 14.48 -46.59
N THR A 479 -20.93 15.51 -47.43
CA THR A 479 -21.53 15.44 -48.78
C THR A 479 -20.56 14.95 -49.86
N GLU A 480 -19.26 14.90 -49.56
CA GLU A 480 -18.20 14.50 -50.50
C GLU A 480 -17.74 13.04 -50.30
N ASP A 481 -17.27 12.41 -51.38
CA ASP A 481 -16.72 11.06 -51.34
C ASP A 481 -15.50 10.97 -50.42
N CYS A 482 -15.31 9.80 -49.79
CA CYS A 482 -14.11 9.47 -49.04
C CYS A 482 -13.28 8.42 -49.79
N SER A 483 -12.05 8.21 -49.35
CA SER A 483 -11.21 7.11 -49.82
C SER A 483 -10.76 6.26 -48.64
N LEU A 484 -10.98 4.96 -48.79
CA LEU A 484 -10.56 3.93 -47.84
C LEU A 484 -9.41 3.15 -48.47
N PHE A 485 -8.32 3.01 -47.74
CA PHE A 485 -7.20 2.16 -48.12
C PHE A 485 -7.10 0.99 -47.16
N ALA A 486 -6.87 -0.19 -47.72
CA ALA A 486 -6.60 -1.41 -46.99
C ALA A 486 -5.20 -1.90 -47.32
N ILE A 487 -4.42 -2.19 -46.28
CA ILE A 487 -3.04 -2.67 -46.38
C ILE A 487 -2.98 -3.97 -45.59
N GLN A 488 -2.98 -5.09 -46.32
CA GLN A 488 -2.91 -6.42 -45.73
C GLN A 488 -1.46 -6.88 -45.69
N LEU A 489 -0.99 -7.23 -44.49
CA LEU A 489 0.26 -7.98 -44.34
C LEU A 489 -0.02 -9.47 -44.34
N THR A 490 0.75 -10.23 -45.10
CA THR A 490 0.63 -11.70 -45.14
C THR A 490 1.97 -12.32 -44.78
N PHE A 491 1.98 -13.13 -43.72
CA PHE A 491 3.18 -13.79 -43.21
C PHE A 491 3.22 -15.25 -43.65
N PRO A 492 4.28 -15.73 -44.34
CA PRO A 492 4.46 -17.16 -44.62
C PRO A 492 4.54 -18.00 -43.33
N THR A 493 3.99 -19.22 -43.37
CA THR A 493 3.88 -20.13 -42.21
C THR A 493 5.22 -20.55 -41.58
N GLU A 494 6.32 -20.54 -42.34
CA GLU A 494 7.65 -20.92 -41.85
C GLU A 494 8.38 -19.81 -41.07
N GLY A 495 7.87 -18.56 -41.08
CA GLY A 495 8.64 -17.40 -40.61
C GLY A 495 8.93 -17.38 -39.10
N ALA A 496 8.01 -17.86 -38.25
CA ALA A 496 8.21 -17.85 -36.79
C ALA A 496 9.35 -18.77 -36.33
N TYR A 497 9.54 -19.89 -37.02
CA TYR A 497 10.66 -20.81 -36.75
C TYR A 497 12.01 -20.22 -37.17
N ILE A 498 12.02 -19.40 -38.24
CA ILE A 498 13.25 -18.89 -38.86
C ILE A 498 13.73 -17.58 -38.21
N TYR A 499 12.81 -16.69 -37.82
CA TYR A 499 13.12 -15.31 -37.41
C TYR A 499 12.80 -15.00 -35.94
N GLY A 500 12.34 -15.99 -35.17
CA GLY A 500 12.00 -15.85 -33.75
C GLY A 500 10.54 -15.43 -33.52
N GLU A 501 10.11 -15.32 -32.27
CA GLU A 501 8.71 -15.06 -31.93
C GLU A 501 8.27 -13.60 -32.19
N ASN A 502 9.21 -12.65 -32.14
CA ASN A 502 8.90 -11.21 -32.16
C ASN A 502 8.93 -10.54 -33.54
N TYR A 503 9.44 -11.20 -34.58
CA TYR A 503 9.63 -10.58 -35.91
C TYR A 503 8.32 -10.05 -36.53
N ARG A 504 7.17 -10.69 -36.24
CA ARG A 504 5.86 -10.21 -36.70
C ARG A 504 5.54 -8.86 -36.06
N SER A 505 5.69 -8.75 -34.74
CA SER A 505 5.45 -7.51 -34.00
C SER A 505 6.32 -6.36 -34.53
N ASP A 506 7.60 -6.63 -34.82
CA ASP A 506 8.52 -5.63 -35.37
C ASP A 506 8.07 -5.11 -36.75
N ILE A 507 7.64 -6.03 -37.64
CA ILE A 507 7.13 -5.70 -38.98
C ILE A 507 5.80 -4.91 -38.87
N LEU A 508 4.91 -5.30 -37.96
CA LEU A 508 3.65 -4.60 -37.71
C LEU A 508 3.89 -3.18 -37.19
N SER A 509 4.80 -3.00 -36.24
CA SER A 509 5.18 -1.68 -35.72
C SER A 509 5.91 -0.82 -36.76
N ALA A 510 6.74 -1.41 -37.63
CA ALA A 510 7.35 -0.69 -38.76
C ALA A 510 6.29 -0.23 -39.77
N THR A 511 5.33 -1.08 -40.08
CA THR A 511 4.19 -0.77 -40.97
C THR A 511 3.35 0.37 -40.40
N ALA A 512 2.98 0.29 -39.12
CA ALA A 512 2.20 1.34 -38.46
C ALA A 512 2.93 2.70 -38.48
N ARG A 513 4.23 2.73 -38.22
CA ARG A 513 5.03 3.97 -38.32
C ARG A 513 5.01 4.54 -39.73
N ALA A 514 5.16 3.71 -40.75
CA ALA A 514 5.13 4.14 -42.15
C ALA A 514 3.75 4.69 -42.55
N ILE A 515 2.67 4.04 -42.12
CA ILE A 515 1.30 4.52 -42.34
C ILE A 515 1.10 5.88 -41.67
N LYS A 516 1.46 5.99 -40.38
CA LYS A 516 1.32 7.24 -39.62
C LYS A 516 2.11 8.39 -40.25
N GLN A 517 3.32 8.11 -40.76
CA GLN A 517 4.14 9.09 -41.46
C GLN A 517 3.54 9.50 -42.82
N ALA A 518 2.86 8.59 -43.52
CA ALA A 518 2.20 8.90 -44.77
C ALA A 518 0.90 9.72 -44.57
N THR A 519 0.16 9.44 -43.49
CA THR A 519 -1.16 10.04 -43.22
C THR A 519 -1.10 11.39 -42.54
N GLU A 520 -0.06 11.65 -41.74
CA GLU A 520 0.10 12.88 -40.97
C GLU A 520 -1.19 13.23 -40.18
N GLN A 521 -1.79 14.41 -40.40
CA GLN A 521 -3.06 14.82 -39.77
C GLN A 521 -4.31 14.52 -40.63
N HIS A 522 -4.14 13.93 -41.82
CA HIS A 522 -5.18 13.86 -42.84
C HIS A 522 -5.84 12.48 -42.99
N GLY A 523 -5.47 11.52 -42.15
CA GLY A 523 -5.98 10.15 -42.23
C GLY A 523 -6.25 9.53 -40.86
N ILE A 524 -7.38 8.84 -40.74
CA ILE A 524 -7.75 8.05 -39.56
C ILE A 524 -7.25 6.62 -39.80
N CYS A 525 -6.42 6.12 -38.89
CA CYS A 525 -5.76 4.82 -39.04
C CYS A 525 -6.38 3.77 -38.12
N CYS A 526 -6.53 2.55 -38.62
CA CYS A 526 -7.07 1.41 -37.92
C CYS A 526 -6.20 0.17 -38.15
N ARG A 527 -6.18 -0.72 -37.16
CA ARG A 527 -5.61 -2.06 -37.28
C ARG A 527 -6.64 -3.11 -36.85
N SER A 528 -6.79 -4.14 -37.67
CA SER A 528 -7.53 -5.36 -37.34
C SER A 528 -6.60 -6.43 -36.78
N THR A 529 -7.18 -7.43 -36.12
CA THR A 529 -6.47 -8.63 -35.62
C THR A 529 -5.89 -9.48 -36.73
N ASP A 530 -6.42 -9.36 -37.96
CA ASP A 530 -5.99 -10.16 -39.12
C ASP A 530 -4.80 -9.53 -39.87
N ASP A 531 -3.95 -8.76 -39.17
CA ASP A 531 -2.82 -8.02 -39.77
C ASP A 531 -3.20 -7.07 -40.92
N LEU A 532 -4.45 -6.63 -40.91
CA LEU A 532 -5.02 -5.66 -41.83
C LEU A 532 -4.95 -4.26 -41.23
N PHE A 533 -4.34 -3.33 -41.96
CA PHE A 533 -4.39 -1.91 -41.65
C PHE A 533 -5.38 -1.21 -42.57
N MET A 534 -6.11 -0.25 -42.01
CA MET A 534 -7.03 0.58 -42.77
C MET A 534 -6.76 2.06 -42.55
N VAL A 535 -6.92 2.84 -43.60
CA VAL A 535 -6.77 4.29 -43.57
C VAL A 535 -7.99 4.91 -44.23
N LEU A 536 -8.67 5.80 -43.51
CA LEU A 536 -9.75 6.63 -44.03
C LEU A 536 -9.22 8.05 -44.26
N CYS A 537 -9.39 8.59 -45.46
CA CYS A 537 -9.08 9.99 -45.77
C CYS A 537 -10.15 10.63 -46.67
N LYS A 538 -10.14 11.96 -46.74
CA LYS A 538 -11.00 12.75 -47.63
C LYS A 538 -10.60 12.57 -49.11
N ALA A 539 -11.55 12.68 -50.04
CA ALA A 539 -11.29 12.49 -51.48
C ALA A 539 -10.25 13.47 -52.06
N GLU A 540 -10.18 14.71 -51.56
CA GLU A 540 -9.22 15.74 -51.98
C GLU A 540 -7.76 15.29 -51.84
N HIS A 541 -7.47 14.39 -50.89
CA HIS A 541 -6.12 13.87 -50.63
C HIS A 541 -5.90 12.45 -51.13
N SER A 542 -6.89 11.82 -51.78
CA SER A 542 -6.90 10.38 -52.09
C SER A 542 -5.74 9.90 -52.97
N THR A 543 -5.48 10.59 -54.09
CA THR A 543 -4.41 10.22 -55.04
C THR A 543 -3.03 10.41 -54.41
N LEU A 544 -2.84 11.54 -53.72
CA LEU A 544 -1.60 11.86 -53.02
C LEU A 544 -1.30 10.87 -51.88
N MET A 545 -2.33 10.52 -51.11
CA MET A 545 -2.25 9.58 -49.99
C MET A 545 -1.87 8.18 -50.47
N ALA A 546 -2.48 7.70 -51.56
CA ALA A 546 -2.17 6.40 -52.12
C ALA A 546 -0.70 6.28 -52.56
N GLU A 547 -0.14 7.35 -53.15
CA GLU A 547 1.27 7.41 -53.55
C GLU A 547 2.21 7.50 -52.35
N LYS A 548 1.91 8.37 -51.36
CA LYS A 548 2.67 8.48 -50.11
C LYS A 548 2.72 7.15 -49.36
N LEU A 549 1.57 6.49 -49.20
CA LEU A 549 1.48 5.18 -48.53
C LEU A 549 2.35 4.14 -49.22
N LYS A 550 2.27 4.03 -50.55
CA LYS A 550 3.10 3.09 -51.33
C LYS A 550 4.59 3.32 -51.11
N ILE A 551 5.06 4.56 -51.12
CA ILE A 551 6.48 4.89 -50.95
C ILE A 551 6.97 4.63 -49.53
N MET A 552 6.22 5.10 -48.52
CA MET A 552 6.59 4.92 -47.12
C MET A 552 6.61 3.43 -46.75
N LEU A 553 5.61 2.66 -47.19
CA LEU A 553 5.55 1.22 -46.93
C LEU A 553 6.61 0.44 -47.71
N HIS A 554 6.87 0.81 -48.97
CA HIS A 554 7.95 0.21 -49.73
C HIS A 554 9.31 0.45 -49.06
N HIS A 555 9.57 1.66 -48.54
CA HIS A 555 10.79 1.92 -47.79
C HIS A 555 10.84 1.14 -46.48
N ALA A 556 9.79 1.20 -45.66
CA ALA A 556 9.77 0.55 -44.35
C ALA A 556 9.80 -0.98 -44.43
N ILE A 557 9.22 -1.56 -45.48
CA ILE A 557 9.07 -3.00 -45.61
C ILE A 557 10.00 -3.57 -46.68
N ALA A 558 9.85 -3.21 -47.95
CA ALA A 558 10.61 -3.82 -49.04
C ALA A 558 12.12 -3.51 -48.99
N ALA A 559 12.53 -2.42 -48.34
CA ALA A 559 13.96 -2.11 -48.16
C ALA A 559 14.60 -2.84 -46.96
N HIS A 560 13.82 -3.46 -46.08
CA HIS A 560 14.34 -4.10 -44.86
C HIS A 560 14.02 -5.59 -44.77
N TYR A 561 12.89 -6.01 -45.33
CA TYR A 561 12.38 -7.37 -45.32
C TYR A 561 12.17 -7.88 -46.75
N ASP A 562 12.15 -9.20 -46.92
CA ASP A 562 11.85 -9.83 -48.20
C ASP A 562 10.57 -10.66 -48.17
N GLU A 563 10.23 -11.21 -49.34
CA GLU A 563 9.02 -12.01 -49.55
C GLU A 563 8.96 -13.31 -48.72
N THR A 564 10.06 -13.76 -48.08
CA THR A 564 10.01 -14.87 -47.11
C THR A 564 9.52 -14.43 -45.73
N GLN A 565 9.53 -13.13 -45.46
CA GLN A 565 9.13 -12.56 -44.17
C GLN A 565 7.72 -12.00 -44.22
N VAL A 566 7.38 -11.23 -45.26
CA VAL A 566 6.05 -10.60 -45.36
C VAL A 566 5.69 -10.20 -46.80
N PHE A 567 4.39 -10.30 -47.14
CA PHE A 567 3.81 -9.68 -48.34
C PHE A 567 2.94 -8.50 -47.97
N LEU A 568 2.98 -7.47 -48.82
CA LEU A 568 2.07 -6.33 -48.77
C LEU A 568 1.06 -6.43 -49.90
N THR A 569 -0.23 -6.46 -49.55
CA THR A 569 -1.32 -6.31 -50.51
C THR A 569 -2.05 -5.00 -50.25
N PHE A 570 -2.36 -4.27 -51.32
CA PHE A 570 -3.04 -2.98 -51.26
C PHE A 570 -4.43 -3.08 -51.87
N GLY A 571 -5.43 -2.60 -51.15
CA GLY A 571 -6.79 -2.36 -51.61
C GLY A 571 -7.13 -0.89 -51.49
N ALA A 572 -7.95 -0.39 -52.40
CA ALA A 572 -8.50 0.96 -52.31
C ALA A 572 -9.99 0.92 -52.68
N TYR A 573 -10.78 1.65 -51.91
CA TYR A 573 -12.20 1.89 -52.18
C TYR A 573 -12.44 3.39 -52.23
N LYS A 574 -13.19 3.82 -53.24
CA LYS A 574 -13.61 5.22 -53.40
C LYS A 574 -15.13 5.27 -53.40
N GLY A 575 -15.70 6.05 -52.50
CA GLY A 575 -17.14 6.18 -52.33
C GLY A 575 -17.50 6.73 -50.96
N LYS A 576 -18.75 6.57 -50.55
CA LYS A 576 -19.23 7.03 -49.25
C LYS A 576 -18.61 6.20 -48.12
N ALA A 577 -18.05 6.85 -47.10
CA ALA A 577 -17.56 6.15 -45.92
C ALA A 577 -18.74 5.55 -45.14
N SER A 578 -18.67 4.25 -44.84
CA SER A 578 -19.61 3.54 -43.96
C SER A 578 -18.94 2.30 -43.39
N GLY A 579 -19.47 1.76 -42.29
CA GLY A 579 -19.06 0.48 -41.74
C GLY A 579 -19.19 -0.66 -42.77
N GLU A 580 -20.22 -0.61 -43.62
CA GLU A 580 -20.40 -1.58 -44.71
C GLU A 580 -19.31 -1.47 -45.80
N ALA A 581 -18.86 -0.25 -46.13
CA ALA A 581 -17.74 -0.03 -47.05
C ALA A 581 -16.42 -0.53 -46.47
N VAL A 582 -16.20 -0.33 -45.16
CA VAL A 582 -15.05 -0.89 -44.42
C VAL A 582 -15.04 -2.41 -44.50
N ASP A 583 -16.18 -3.06 -44.31
CA ASP A 583 -16.30 -4.52 -44.36
C ASP A 583 -16.14 -5.07 -45.77
N THR A 584 -16.74 -4.41 -46.77
CA THR A 584 -16.61 -4.77 -48.18
C THR A 584 -15.15 -4.71 -48.62
N LEU A 585 -14.42 -3.63 -48.28
CA LEU A 585 -13.01 -3.51 -48.62
C LEU A 585 -12.17 -4.58 -47.91
N SER A 586 -12.44 -4.82 -46.62
CA SER A 586 -11.75 -5.85 -45.82
C SER A 586 -11.93 -7.26 -46.40
N GLN A 587 -13.12 -7.58 -46.91
CA GLN A 587 -13.37 -8.87 -47.57
C GLN A 587 -12.74 -8.93 -48.97
N SER A 588 -12.73 -7.82 -49.72
CA SER A 588 -12.21 -7.79 -51.09
C SER A 588 -10.69 -7.98 -51.18
N ILE A 589 -9.94 -7.62 -50.13
CA ILE A 589 -8.47 -7.70 -50.13
C ILE A 589 -7.97 -9.12 -49.84
N GLN A 590 -8.76 -9.93 -49.12
CA GLN A 590 -8.37 -11.29 -48.70
C GLN A 590 -8.03 -12.20 -49.90
N PRO A 591 -8.85 -12.33 -50.96
CA PRO A 591 -8.51 -13.16 -52.12
C PRO A 591 -7.21 -12.73 -52.81
N SER A 592 -6.92 -11.42 -52.83
CA SER A 592 -5.70 -10.88 -53.44
C SER A 592 -4.46 -11.26 -52.62
N ALA A 593 -4.56 -11.24 -51.29
CA ALA A 593 -3.51 -11.66 -50.38
C ALA A 593 -3.24 -13.18 -50.48
N GLU A 594 -4.29 -14.00 -50.56
CA GLU A 594 -4.18 -15.45 -50.76
C GLU A 594 -3.50 -15.79 -52.09
N GLU A 595 -3.87 -15.10 -53.17
CA GLU A 595 -3.26 -15.30 -54.49
C GLU A 595 -1.78 -14.89 -54.50
N ALA A 596 -1.41 -13.82 -53.80
CA ALA A 596 0.00 -13.43 -53.64
C ALA A 596 0.81 -14.51 -52.93
N LEU A 597 0.26 -15.12 -51.86
CA LEU A 597 0.88 -16.24 -51.16
C LEU A 597 1.02 -17.47 -52.06
N ARG A 598 -0.02 -17.82 -52.84
CA ARG A 598 0.03 -18.94 -53.80
C ARG A 598 1.15 -18.75 -54.85
N ARG A 599 1.26 -17.54 -55.42
CA ARG A 599 2.34 -17.21 -56.38
C ARG A 599 3.71 -17.30 -55.75
N PHE A 600 3.88 -16.88 -54.50
CA PHE A 600 5.13 -17.08 -53.77
C PHE A 600 5.50 -18.55 -53.63
N LEU A 601 4.56 -19.41 -53.23
CA LEU A 601 4.81 -20.85 -53.08
C LEU A 601 5.22 -21.50 -54.41
N GLN A 602 4.62 -21.07 -55.53
CA GLN A 602 5.03 -21.53 -56.87
C GLN A 602 6.44 -21.05 -57.23
N ARG A 603 6.77 -19.78 -56.95
CA ARG A 603 8.11 -19.22 -57.22
C ARG A 603 9.21 -19.89 -56.40
N LYS A 604 8.92 -20.30 -55.16
CA LYS A 604 9.84 -21.04 -54.28
C LYS A 604 10.36 -22.35 -54.91
N GLN A 605 9.61 -22.92 -55.87
CA GLN A 605 9.98 -24.15 -56.58
C GLN A 605 10.86 -23.90 -57.82
N LEU A 606 11.05 -22.64 -58.24
CA LEU A 606 11.85 -22.33 -59.43
C LEU A 606 13.36 -22.47 -59.15
N PRO A 607 14.15 -22.91 -60.15
CA PRO A 607 15.60 -22.98 -60.03
C PRO A 607 16.21 -21.62 -59.64
N HIS A 608 17.21 -21.66 -58.75
CA HIS A 608 17.94 -20.48 -58.26
C HIS A 608 17.08 -19.44 -57.51
N TYR A 609 15.81 -19.73 -57.16
CA TYR A 609 14.90 -18.77 -56.52
C TYR A 609 15.51 -18.08 -55.28
N ARG A 610 16.08 -18.84 -54.34
CA ARG A 610 16.68 -18.27 -53.11
C ARG A 610 17.78 -17.26 -53.42
N ALA A 611 18.64 -17.58 -54.38
CA ALA A 611 19.77 -16.72 -54.74
C ALA A 611 19.31 -15.50 -55.56
N LEU A 612 18.31 -15.66 -56.41
CA LEU A 612 17.65 -14.55 -57.12
C LEU A 612 16.88 -13.63 -56.15
N LEU A 613 16.26 -14.17 -55.12
CA LEU A 613 15.58 -13.40 -54.07
C LEU A 613 16.56 -12.62 -53.20
N ALA A 614 17.68 -13.24 -52.81
CA ALA A 614 18.75 -12.54 -52.08
C ALA A 614 19.27 -11.35 -52.90
N LEU A 615 19.55 -11.57 -54.20
CA LEU A 615 19.96 -10.51 -55.11
C LEU A 615 18.89 -9.40 -55.23
N ARG A 616 17.61 -9.76 -55.30
CA ARG A 616 16.50 -8.81 -55.36
C ARG A 616 16.37 -8.02 -54.04
N SER A 617 16.56 -8.67 -52.89
CA SER A 617 16.60 -8.01 -51.58
C SER A 617 17.72 -6.96 -51.53
N ASP A 618 18.91 -7.29 -52.06
CA ASP A 618 20.03 -6.35 -52.15
C ASP A 618 19.72 -5.14 -53.04
N ILE A 619 18.97 -5.35 -54.13
CA ILE A 619 18.49 -4.26 -55.00
C ILE A 619 17.64 -3.27 -54.22
N TYR A 620 16.73 -3.73 -53.36
CA TYR A 620 15.87 -2.85 -52.58
C TYR A 620 16.56 -2.24 -51.35
N LYS A 621 17.44 -2.99 -50.68
CA LYS A 621 18.25 -2.52 -49.54
C LYS A 621 19.25 -1.44 -49.95
N SER A 622 19.96 -1.67 -51.06
CA SER A 622 21.02 -0.78 -51.56
C SER A 622 20.91 -0.53 -53.08
N PRO A 623 19.89 0.21 -53.54
CA PRO A 623 19.68 0.48 -54.97
C PRO A 623 20.88 1.16 -55.66
N GLN A 624 21.72 1.86 -54.91
CA GLN A 624 22.92 2.54 -55.40
C GLN A 624 24.11 1.60 -55.66
N LYS A 625 24.11 0.37 -55.13
CA LYS A 625 25.20 -0.61 -55.26
C LYS A 625 24.85 -1.81 -56.15
N THR A 626 23.83 -1.69 -56.99
CA THR A 626 23.29 -2.84 -57.72
C THR A 626 24.21 -3.30 -58.85
N PRO A 627 24.53 -4.61 -58.96
CA PRO A 627 25.44 -5.13 -59.97
C PRO A 627 24.85 -5.07 -61.38
N SER A 628 25.71 -5.15 -62.41
CA SER A 628 25.28 -5.33 -63.78
C SER A 628 24.64 -6.72 -63.98
N ALA A 629 23.84 -6.92 -65.03
CA ALA A 629 23.24 -8.23 -65.32
C ALA A 629 24.31 -9.33 -65.57
N ALA A 630 25.45 -8.95 -66.14
CA ALA A 630 26.58 -9.85 -66.35
C ALA A 630 27.23 -10.27 -65.03
N ASP A 631 27.42 -9.33 -64.11
CA ASP A 631 28.03 -9.60 -62.80
C ASP A 631 27.07 -10.35 -61.87
N ALA A 632 25.77 -10.05 -61.94
CA ALA A 632 24.72 -10.83 -61.27
C ALA A 632 24.67 -12.29 -61.77
N GLY A 633 24.83 -12.50 -63.08
CA GLY A 633 24.95 -13.85 -63.66
C GLY A 633 26.18 -14.60 -63.14
N LYS A 634 27.34 -13.92 -63.06
CA LYS A 634 28.58 -14.50 -62.51
C LYS A 634 28.43 -14.88 -61.03
N LEU A 635 27.80 -14.05 -60.21
CA LEU A 635 27.52 -14.35 -58.79
C LEU A 635 26.70 -15.63 -58.60
N LEU A 636 25.88 -15.97 -59.59
CA LEU A 636 25.03 -17.17 -59.61
C LEU A 636 25.63 -18.32 -60.42
N CYS A 637 26.85 -18.17 -60.95
CA CYS A 637 27.52 -19.13 -61.84
C CYS A 637 26.70 -19.50 -63.09
N ILE A 638 25.96 -18.55 -63.67
CA ILE A 638 25.11 -18.75 -64.86
C ILE A 638 25.39 -17.70 -65.95
N SER A 639 25.03 -18.01 -67.19
CA SER A 639 25.15 -17.05 -68.31
C SER A 639 24.21 -15.86 -68.13
N GLU A 640 24.61 -14.68 -68.62
CA GLU A 640 23.79 -13.45 -68.55
C GLU A 640 22.41 -13.63 -69.21
N GLY A 641 22.35 -14.35 -70.34
CA GLY A 641 21.10 -14.65 -71.04
C GLY A 641 20.16 -15.54 -70.21
N TYR A 642 20.70 -16.59 -69.58
CA TYR A 642 19.92 -17.46 -68.69
C TYR A 642 19.47 -16.72 -67.43
N PHE A 643 20.34 -15.89 -66.83
CA PHE A 643 20.00 -15.05 -65.68
C PHE A 643 18.81 -14.14 -65.97
N ARG A 644 18.83 -13.40 -67.09
CA ARG A 644 17.72 -12.50 -67.46
C ARG A 644 16.40 -13.25 -67.63
N ALA A 645 16.44 -14.42 -68.26
CA ALA A 645 15.26 -15.27 -68.45
C ALA A 645 14.75 -15.82 -67.11
N ALA A 646 15.64 -16.31 -66.25
CA ALA A 646 15.30 -16.84 -64.93
C ALA A 646 14.74 -15.76 -64.01
N TYR A 647 15.36 -14.57 -63.98
CA TYR A 647 14.89 -13.43 -63.18
C TYR A 647 13.49 -12.98 -63.61
N LYS A 648 13.27 -12.80 -64.92
CA LYS A 648 11.97 -12.39 -65.46
C LYS A 648 10.90 -13.46 -65.23
N LYS A 649 11.25 -14.74 -65.30
CA LYS A 649 10.34 -15.84 -64.97
C LYS A 649 9.99 -15.88 -63.49
N CYS A 650 10.94 -15.58 -62.60
CA CYS A 650 10.71 -15.57 -61.15
C CYS A 650 9.89 -14.36 -60.68
N PHE A 651 10.17 -13.15 -61.17
CA PHE A 651 9.58 -11.93 -60.61
C PHE A 651 8.61 -11.22 -61.55
N GLY A 652 8.43 -11.71 -62.78
CA GLY A 652 7.56 -11.10 -63.79
C GLY A 652 8.11 -9.81 -64.41
N VAL A 653 9.16 -9.22 -63.84
CA VAL A 653 9.83 -8.00 -64.28
C VAL A 653 11.25 -8.29 -64.72
N SER A 654 11.76 -7.50 -65.68
CA SER A 654 13.17 -7.63 -66.05
C SER A 654 14.07 -7.08 -64.94
N PHE A 655 15.27 -7.64 -64.80
CA PHE A 655 16.26 -7.21 -63.80
C PHE A 655 16.52 -5.69 -63.84
N LEU A 656 16.65 -5.13 -65.04
CA LEU A 656 16.87 -3.69 -65.22
C LEU A 656 15.65 -2.87 -64.76
N GLN A 657 14.44 -3.28 -65.10
CA GLN A 657 13.22 -2.57 -64.67
C GLN A 657 13.08 -2.56 -63.14
N ASP A 658 13.46 -3.66 -62.48
CA ASP A 658 13.39 -3.79 -61.03
C ASP A 658 14.41 -2.89 -60.32
N GLN A 659 15.63 -2.79 -60.86
CA GLN A 659 16.63 -1.81 -60.40
C GLN A 659 16.14 -0.37 -60.54
N ILE A 660 15.53 -0.04 -61.68
CA ILE A 660 14.98 1.30 -61.93
C ILE A 660 13.86 1.61 -60.95
N TYR A 661 12.97 0.64 -60.71
CA TYR A 661 11.88 0.77 -59.76
C TYR A 661 12.40 1.01 -58.34
N ALA A 662 13.33 0.19 -57.86
CA ALA A 662 13.93 0.35 -56.52
C ALA A 662 14.61 1.73 -56.35
N LYS A 663 15.37 2.18 -57.35
CA LYS A 663 16.00 3.51 -57.34
C LYS A 663 14.97 4.64 -57.33
N THR A 664 13.89 4.50 -58.09
CA THR A 664 12.83 5.52 -58.16
C THR A 664 12.03 5.59 -56.87
N MET A 665 11.67 4.46 -56.26
CA MET A 665 10.96 4.41 -54.98
C MET A 665 11.81 5.03 -53.85
N ARG A 666 13.11 4.72 -53.82
CA ARG A 666 14.06 5.35 -52.89
C ARG A 666 14.18 6.86 -53.11
N ALA A 667 14.22 7.30 -54.36
CA ALA A 667 14.24 8.73 -54.68
C ALA A 667 12.95 9.42 -54.21
N GLY A 668 11.78 8.82 -54.44
CA GLY A 668 10.49 9.33 -53.95
C GLY A 668 10.49 9.46 -52.43
N TYR A 669 10.98 8.45 -51.71
CA TYR A 669 11.11 8.49 -50.25
C TYR A 669 11.99 9.65 -49.78
N LEU A 670 13.19 9.80 -50.34
CA LEU A 670 14.11 10.88 -49.98
C LEU A 670 13.54 12.27 -50.32
N LEU A 671 12.81 12.39 -51.44
CA LEU A 671 12.15 13.64 -51.83
C LEU A 671 11.07 14.05 -50.83
N CYS A 672 10.30 13.08 -50.31
CA CYS A 672 9.23 13.31 -49.34
C CYS A 672 9.71 13.52 -47.90
N THR A 673 10.85 12.94 -47.52
CA THR A 673 11.29 12.90 -46.10
C THR A 673 12.48 13.80 -45.79
N THR A 674 13.14 14.34 -46.81
CA THR A 674 14.36 15.13 -46.63
C THR A 674 14.36 16.41 -47.46
N ALA A 675 15.08 17.42 -46.97
CA ALA A 675 15.33 18.68 -47.69
C ALA A 675 16.52 18.60 -48.67
N MET A 676 17.01 17.40 -49.01
CA MET A 676 18.18 17.21 -49.88
C MET A 676 17.94 17.82 -51.27
N SER A 677 18.96 18.40 -51.91
CA SER A 677 18.84 18.88 -53.29
C SER A 677 18.54 17.73 -54.26
N ILE A 678 17.93 18.02 -55.42
CA ILE A 678 17.61 17.00 -56.44
C ILE A 678 18.90 16.27 -56.88
N TYR A 679 19.99 17.01 -57.04
CA TYR A 679 21.33 16.45 -57.28
C TYR A 679 21.77 15.46 -56.19
N ALA A 680 21.62 15.83 -54.91
CA ALA A 680 22.00 14.96 -53.79
C ALA A 680 21.13 13.69 -53.71
N VAL A 681 19.83 13.80 -54.02
CA VAL A 681 18.92 12.64 -54.11
C VAL A 681 19.34 11.73 -55.27
N ALA A 682 19.67 12.28 -56.44
CA ALA A 682 20.15 11.52 -57.58
C ALA A 682 21.41 10.70 -57.23
N LEU A 683 22.37 11.34 -56.55
CA LEU A 683 23.60 10.69 -56.09
C LEU A 683 23.33 9.55 -55.10
N GLN A 684 22.43 9.75 -54.13
CA GLN A 684 22.03 8.73 -53.15
C GLN A 684 21.31 7.53 -53.78
N CYS A 685 20.68 7.70 -54.93
CA CYS A 685 20.07 6.61 -55.70
C CYS A 685 21.03 5.98 -56.74
N GLY A 686 22.30 6.39 -56.77
CA GLY A 686 23.33 5.85 -57.65
C GLY A 686 23.23 6.35 -59.09
N TYR A 687 22.85 7.62 -59.28
CA TYR A 687 22.93 8.32 -60.56
C TYR A 687 24.05 9.37 -60.52
N SER A 688 24.87 9.41 -61.57
CA SER A 688 25.92 10.42 -61.75
C SER A 688 25.46 11.64 -62.56
N ASP A 689 24.35 11.52 -63.29
CA ASP A 689 23.76 12.57 -64.13
C ASP A 689 22.32 12.88 -63.68
N GLU A 690 22.12 14.12 -63.22
CA GLU A 690 20.83 14.63 -62.75
C GLU A 690 19.77 14.68 -63.85
N LYS A 691 20.15 15.01 -65.10
CA LYS A 691 19.20 15.07 -66.24
C LYS A 691 18.70 13.67 -66.60
N TYR A 692 19.59 12.69 -66.56
CA TYR A 692 19.24 11.29 -66.77
C TYR A 692 18.30 10.78 -65.67
N PHE A 693 18.62 11.06 -64.40
CA PHE A 693 17.77 10.75 -63.26
C PHE A 693 16.38 11.40 -63.39
N ALA A 694 16.29 12.70 -63.69
CA ALA A 694 15.03 13.41 -63.79
C ALA A 694 14.14 12.85 -64.91
N ARG A 695 14.72 12.48 -66.07
CA ARG A 695 13.99 11.83 -67.16
C ARG A 695 13.43 10.46 -66.75
N GLN A 696 14.25 9.66 -66.08
CA GLN A 696 13.87 8.31 -65.65
C GLN A 696 12.84 8.33 -64.51
N PHE A 697 13.01 9.23 -63.54
CA PHE A 697 12.04 9.46 -62.47
C PHE A 697 10.69 9.92 -63.05
N LYS A 698 10.69 10.86 -63.99
CA LYS A 698 9.46 11.30 -64.68
C LYS A 698 8.78 10.18 -65.46
N GLN A 699 9.55 9.29 -66.08
CA GLN A 699 9.00 8.14 -66.78
C GLN A 699 8.32 7.14 -65.82
N SER A 700 8.85 7.00 -64.60
CA SER A 700 8.32 6.04 -63.62
C SER A 700 7.23 6.61 -62.70
N MET A 701 7.29 7.91 -62.36
CA MET A 701 6.39 8.57 -61.40
C MET A 701 5.45 9.59 -62.06
N GLY A 702 5.50 9.74 -63.39
CA GLY A 702 4.63 10.63 -64.16
C GLY A 702 4.93 12.14 -64.05
N CYS A 703 5.80 12.58 -63.14
CA CYS A 703 6.19 13.98 -62.99
C CYS A 703 7.68 14.14 -62.65
N SER A 704 8.22 15.36 -62.81
CA SER A 704 9.63 15.63 -62.49
C SER A 704 9.90 15.58 -60.97
N PRO A 705 11.14 15.29 -60.52
CA PRO A 705 11.48 15.28 -59.09
C PRO A 705 11.12 16.58 -58.33
N ALA A 706 11.25 17.74 -58.98
CA ALA A 706 10.88 19.03 -58.41
C ALA A 706 9.36 19.14 -58.17
N GLN A 707 8.58 18.84 -59.21
CA GLN A 707 7.11 18.80 -59.13
C GLN A 707 6.61 17.76 -58.14
N TYR A 708 7.34 16.64 -58.03
CA TYR A 708 7.03 15.59 -57.07
C TYR A 708 7.18 16.13 -55.64
N ARG A 709 8.28 16.80 -55.32
CA ARG A 709 8.47 17.42 -54.01
C ARG A 709 7.38 18.47 -53.71
N GLU A 710 7.08 19.37 -54.63
CA GLU A 710 6.04 20.40 -54.45
C GLU A 710 4.63 19.83 -54.18
N ARG A 711 4.36 18.61 -54.65
CA ARG A 711 3.05 17.96 -54.44
C ARG A 711 2.95 17.27 -53.09
N HIS A 712 4.07 16.80 -52.53
CA HIS A 712 4.10 15.89 -51.39
C HIS A 712 4.70 16.50 -50.10
N CYS A 713 5.42 17.62 -50.21
CA CYS A 713 6.02 18.41 -49.13
C CYS A 713 5.45 19.83 -49.18
#